data_AF-A0A814F924-F1
#
_entry.id   AF-A0A814F924-F1
#
_cell.length_a   1.000
_cell.length_b   1.000
_cell.length_c   1.000
_cell.angle_alpha   90.00
_cell.angle_beta   90.00
_cell.angle_gamma   90.00
#
_symmetry.space_group_name_H-M   'P 1'
#
loop_
_entity.id
_entity.type
_entity.pdbx_description
1 polymer ?
#
loop_
_entity_poly.entity_id
_entity_poly.type
_entity_poly.pdbx_seq_one_letter_code
_entity_poly.pdbx_strand_id
1 'polypeptide(L)'
;MSHKMMFMFVREEIQRHTTPLNNQLTRQYLIPVICIITIQETFGMTLSAGYQMLTAITPLSIFLFIVQKIGLGYKDYLAAELTLLISSFLVAYKCSQVQTRKIALLINAIFFSTIVNEAKIPSTFIFTLLEEFVIAVFVGLIVSIVIFPFFATFDVENRVNYCLTNLQQMETIVVQAFLCKDQMSAQVSLARASTIEQMVRTTMNLMHSRLNEAHMEPSRCLQRIFNRRRRHLIDLTLQEQEYFISALMFHVCSLQIMVKQCQFNEYHRHFTEELQESLLHLSLCQSTIVSSLISSPIINRDEFNGRLTALQQALDSLRTAFIEARLHHVEHVLESAKTILSEDHLSHTFFLFQLDAIVRLLIQATTIDQNKSFFQEIKDTFKKRYKKKRRTVIQVLKPQWPRFVSAFKSMVIIGVGSIFVMVPRLATAFENGQWILIALCMTQGDTVGGAFTTMKMRLVGTLFGIMWAYVTYLSVNDHVYHTFGMLVPWMLIFGYLKLLPTWSYAATVAAFTPVLVNLGRIPYGDVVPAGNYALLRIEENLVGIAVAIVLTLAIFPVFAIDVLKNNIQSTLQVCRESITSIHSIYDQLFPHENLEVDIIDVEKKNEQEIKSIIDTQRSRFHQLISSQRVLVGHASLEPTMWWFHNSFSSIRYDTLVEQQIDMFRMLHNIDTILTRINECVNNDKDQIKNLQMYTADSFFLPDLHIELVNLSRQLNDCLSLWSSYFALTQTRFYRIFRDCTYSRTKLHENDLSKHEQYLIELHHTINRLQNQHQNSIDRVLKNYLDRLTQAELPSKFIPYVENDKADLIIIGISAMYYSTTRLAQIALALGINIHTIFELETTHLYRPF
;
A
#
# COMPACT_ATOMS: atom_id res chain seq x y z
N MET A 1 13.16 -30.65 -37.14
CA MET A 1 14.60 -30.95 -37.35
C MET A 1 15.50 -29.71 -37.30
N SER A 2 15.02 -28.49 -37.64
CA SER A 2 15.86 -27.26 -37.63
C SER A 2 16.25 -26.72 -36.25
N HIS A 3 15.42 -26.84 -35.20
CA HIS A 3 15.80 -26.38 -33.86
C HIS A 3 16.93 -27.18 -33.21
N LYS A 4 16.99 -28.49 -33.46
CA LYS A 4 18.04 -29.36 -32.91
C LYS A 4 19.38 -29.12 -33.59
N MET A 5 19.36 -28.81 -34.89
CA MET A 5 20.54 -28.49 -35.68
C MET A 5 21.10 -27.10 -35.32
N MET A 6 20.23 -26.11 -35.09
CA MET A 6 20.64 -24.79 -34.57
C MET A 6 21.25 -24.89 -33.17
N PHE A 7 20.69 -25.73 -32.28
CA PHE A 7 21.24 -25.95 -30.94
C PHE A 7 22.59 -26.68 -30.95
N MET A 8 22.80 -27.64 -31.86
CA MET A 8 24.08 -28.33 -32.00
C MET A 8 25.15 -27.45 -32.67
N PHE A 9 24.77 -26.65 -33.67
CA PHE A 9 25.68 -25.70 -34.32
C PHE A 9 26.16 -24.63 -33.33
N VAL A 10 25.26 -24.07 -32.51
CA VAL A 10 25.64 -23.11 -31.47
C VAL A 10 26.52 -23.76 -30.39
N ARG A 11 26.26 -25.02 -30.02
CA ARG A 11 27.06 -25.74 -29.02
C ARG A 11 28.48 -26.08 -29.50
N GLU A 12 28.64 -26.56 -30.74
CA GLU A 12 29.95 -26.92 -31.29
C GLU A 12 30.83 -25.69 -31.57
N GLU A 13 30.23 -24.56 -31.97
CA GLU A 13 30.99 -23.34 -32.26
C GLU A 13 31.43 -22.60 -30.97
N ILE A 14 30.63 -22.69 -29.90
CA ILE A 14 30.98 -22.19 -28.56
C ILE A 14 32.12 -23.02 -27.94
N GLN A 15 32.14 -24.34 -28.15
CA GLN A 15 33.21 -25.21 -27.62
C GLN A 15 34.57 -25.02 -28.33
N ARG A 16 34.59 -24.56 -29.59
CA ARG A 16 35.85 -24.41 -30.35
C ARG A 16 36.63 -23.13 -30.06
N HIS A 17 36.05 -22.12 -29.40
CA HIS A 17 36.65 -20.77 -29.30
C HIS A 17 36.93 -20.25 -27.88
N THR A 18 36.82 -21.08 -26.83
CA THR A 18 37.11 -20.65 -25.45
C THR A 18 38.58 -20.84 -25.06
N THR A 19 39.35 -19.76 -25.00
CA THR A 19 40.69 -19.69 -24.38
C THR A 19 40.62 -19.87 -22.84
N PRO A 20 41.69 -20.34 -22.15
CA PRO A 20 41.50 -21.04 -20.87
C PRO A 20 41.50 -20.15 -19.60
N LEU A 21 42.17 -19.00 -19.57
CA LEU A 21 42.42 -18.29 -18.28
C LEU A 21 41.50 -17.08 -18.05
N ASN A 22 41.27 -16.24 -19.08
CA ASN A 22 40.37 -15.09 -18.96
C ASN A 22 38.90 -15.52 -18.82
N ASN A 23 38.50 -16.63 -19.46
CA ASN A 23 37.13 -17.16 -19.40
C ASN A 23 36.78 -17.80 -18.04
N GLN A 24 37.75 -18.33 -17.29
CA GLN A 24 37.48 -18.92 -15.98
C GLN A 24 37.23 -17.85 -14.91
N LEU A 25 37.97 -16.74 -14.95
CA LEU A 25 37.84 -15.63 -14.03
C LEU A 25 36.50 -14.90 -14.25
N THR A 26 36.14 -14.58 -15.51
CA THR A 26 34.85 -13.92 -15.82
C THR A 26 33.65 -14.75 -15.36
N ARG A 27 33.68 -16.07 -15.60
CA ARG A 27 32.61 -16.99 -15.19
C ARG A 27 32.51 -17.13 -13.66
N GLN A 28 33.65 -17.14 -12.97
CA GLN A 28 33.70 -17.21 -11.51
C GLN A 28 33.28 -15.91 -10.83
N TYR A 29 33.37 -14.76 -11.50
CA TYR A 29 33.01 -13.44 -10.93
C TYR A 29 31.58 -13.03 -11.26
N LEU A 30 31.18 -13.18 -12.52
CA LEU A 30 29.92 -12.64 -12.99
C LEU A 30 28.73 -13.45 -12.50
N ILE A 31 28.85 -14.79 -12.44
CA ILE A 31 27.76 -15.66 -11.99
C ILE A 31 27.35 -15.37 -10.54
N PRO A 32 28.26 -15.32 -9.54
CA PRO A 32 27.88 -14.97 -8.18
C PRO A 32 27.29 -13.56 -8.07
N VAL A 33 27.88 -12.56 -8.75
CA VAL A 33 27.38 -11.18 -8.69
C VAL A 33 25.97 -11.06 -9.29
N ILE A 34 25.74 -11.63 -10.48
CA ILE A 34 24.40 -11.68 -11.10
C ILE A 34 23.44 -12.48 -10.21
N CYS A 35 23.87 -13.60 -9.63
CA CYS A 35 23.07 -14.40 -8.72
C CYS A 35 22.62 -13.57 -7.49
N ILE A 36 23.54 -12.86 -6.84
CA ILE A 36 23.25 -12.01 -5.68
C ILE A 36 22.29 -10.87 -6.05
N ILE A 37 22.48 -10.29 -7.23
CA ILE A 37 21.64 -9.20 -7.74
C ILE A 37 20.24 -9.71 -8.13
N THR A 38 20.15 -10.92 -8.70
CA THR A 38 18.88 -11.52 -9.15
C THR A 38 18.07 -12.13 -8.03
N ILE A 39 18.70 -12.68 -6.99
CA ILE A 39 18.03 -13.16 -5.77
C ILE A 39 17.24 -12.00 -5.17
N GLN A 40 15.95 -12.21 -4.92
CA GLN A 40 15.08 -11.29 -4.21
C GLN A 40 14.61 -11.91 -2.90
N GLU A 41 13.74 -11.20 -2.19
CA GLU A 41 13.23 -11.60 -0.88
C GLU A 41 12.38 -12.89 -0.92
N THR A 42 11.73 -13.19 -2.05
CA THR A 42 10.89 -14.37 -2.25
C THR A 42 11.24 -15.08 -3.55
N PHE A 43 10.94 -16.38 -3.62
CA PHE A 43 11.11 -17.16 -4.85
C PHE A 43 10.31 -16.57 -6.02
N GLY A 44 9.05 -16.19 -5.79
CA GLY A 44 8.21 -15.55 -6.81
C GLY A 44 8.82 -14.26 -7.39
N MET A 45 9.47 -13.44 -6.55
CA MET A 45 10.18 -12.25 -7.00
C MET A 45 11.45 -12.57 -7.76
N THR A 46 12.26 -13.52 -7.28
CA THR A 46 13.46 -13.96 -8.01
C THR A 46 13.09 -14.48 -9.41
N LEU A 47 11.99 -15.23 -9.52
CA LEU A 47 11.47 -15.75 -10.79
C LEU A 47 10.96 -14.63 -11.70
N SER A 48 10.16 -13.71 -11.18
CA SER A 48 9.64 -12.56 -11.94
C SER A 48 10.77 -11.65 -12.42
N ALA A 49 11.75 -11.35 -11.55
CA ALA A 49 12.93 -10.57 -11.88
C ALA A 49 13.78 -11.27 -12.95
N GLY A 50 14.07 -12.56 -12.78
CA GLY A 50 14.79 -13.37 -13.76
C GLY A 50 14.10 -13.39 -15.13
N TYR A 51 12.78 -13.54 -15.16
CA TYR A 51 12.00 -13.50 -16.40
C TYR A 51 12.02 -12.12 -17.07
N GLN A 52 11.80 -11.04 -16.32
CA GLN A 52 11.84 -9.68 -16.86
C GLN A 52 13.24 -9.31 -17.37
N MET A 53 14.29 -9.73 -16.68
CA MET A 53 15.67 -9.53 -17.17
C MET A 53 15.94 -10.33 -18.43
N LEU A 54 15.53 -11.61 -18.50
CA LEU A 54 15.73 -12.42 -19.69
C LEU A 54 15.00 -11.82 -20.91
N THR A 55 13.79 -11.32 -20.71
CA THR A 55 13.01 -10.65 -21.77
C THR A 55 13.59 -9.30 -22.19
N ALA A 56 14.30 -8.59 -21.30
CA ALA A 56 14.99 -7.35 -21.61
C ALA A 56 16.35 -7.57 -22.29
N ILE A 57 17.11 -8.57 -21.83
CA ILE A 57 18.49 -8.84 -22.29
C ILE A 57 18.50 -9.59 -23.62
N THR A 58 17.55 -10.50 -23.88
CA THR A 58 17.57 -11.29 -25.13
C THR A 58 17.53 -10.40 -26.40
N PRO A 59 16.62 -9.43 -26.53
CA PRO A 59 16.61 -8.52 -27.68
C PRO A 59 17.87 -7.64 -27.72
N LEU A 60 18.39 -7.25 -26.56
CA LEU A 60 19.62 -6.47 -26.43
C LEU A 60 20.82 -7.24 -26.97
N SER A 61 20.98 -8.51 -26.58
CA SER A 61 22.05 -9.38 -27.07
C SER A 61 21.99 -9.56 -28.59
N ILE A 62 20.79 -9.73 -29.16
CA ILE A 62 20.62 -9.81 -30.62
C ILE A 62 21.01 -8.49 -31.29
N PHE A 63 20.57 -7.36 -30.74
CA PHE A 63 20.87 -6.04 -31.27
C PHE A 63 22.38 -5.73 -31.22
N LEU A 64 23.03 -6.01 -30.09
CA LEU A 64 24.47 -5.84 -29.92
C LEU A 64 25.28 -6.78 -30.83
N PHE A 65 24.79 -8.00 -31.07
CA PHE A 65 25.42 -8.91 -32.02
C PHE A 65 25.36 -8.35 -33.46
N ILE A 66 24.24 -7.76 -33.86
CA ILE A 66 24.10 -7.09 -35.16
C ILE A 66 25.08 -5.91 -35.25
N VAL A 67 25.16 -5.09 -34.21
CA VAL A 67 26.09 -3.95 -34.10
C VAL A 67 27.55 -4.41 -34.20
N GLN A 68 27.92 -5.49 -33.52
CA GLN A 68 29.26 -6.07 -33.60
C GLN A 68 29.57 -6.57 -35.02
N LYS A 69 28.59 -7.18 -35.71
CA LYS A 69 28.75 -7.65 -37.09
C LYS A 69 28.85 -6.52 -38.11
N ILE A 70 28.23 -5.38 -37.85
CA ILE A 70 28.36 -4.17 -38.67
C ILE A 70 29.78 -3.57 -38.55
N GLY A 71 30.55 -3.97 -37.53
CA GLY A 71 31.94 -3.55 -37.37
C GLY A 71 32.08 -2.15 -36.78
N LEU A 72 31.10 -1.73 -35.96
CA LEU A 72 31.19 -0.51 -35.16
C LEU A 72 32.36 -0.65 -34.15
N GLY A 73 33.55 -0.25 -34.58
CA GLY A 73 34.75 -0.23 -33.76
C GLY A 73 34.86 1.07 -32.95
N TYR A 74 35.91 1.17 -32.12
CA TYR A 74 36.25 2.36 -31.32
C TYR A 74 36.28 3.68 -32.12
N LYS A 75 36.46 3.60 -33.45
CA LYS A 75 36.50 4.76 -34.35
C LYS A 75 35.15 5.46 -34.50
N ASP A 76 34.03 4.76 -34.25
CA ASP A 76 32.67 5.28 -34.45
C ASP A 76 31.94 5.52 -33.11
N TYR A 77 32.58 6.25 -32.19
CA TYR A 77 32.06 6.53 -30.85
C TYR A 77 30.62 7.09 -30.85
N LEU A 78 30.26 7.90 -31.86
CA LEU A 78 28.90 8.44 -32.01
C LEU A 78 27.84 7.36 -32.29
N ALA A 79 28.17 6.41 -33.16
CA ALA A 79 27.24 5.33 -33.51
C ALA A 79 27.09 4.34 -32.35
N ALA A 80 28.20 4.07 -31.64
CA ALA A 80 28.18 3.29 -30.41
C ALA A 80 27.30 3.99 -29.34
N GLU A 81 27.54 5.28 -29.08
CA GLU A 81 26.78 6.07 -28.11
C GLU A 81 25.27 6.08 -28.44
N LEU A 82 24.91 6.34 -29.70
CA LEU A 82 23.52 6.29 -30.16
C LEU A 82 22.88 4.92 -29.93
N THR A 83 23.64 3.85 -30.18
CA THR A 83 23.22 2.46 -29.96
C THR A 83 22.95 2.20 -28.48
N LEU A 84 23.82 2.66 -27.58
CA LEU A 84 23.64 2.56 -26.13
C LEU A 84 22.41 3.34 -25.66
N LEU A 85 22.17 4.54 -26.19
CA LEU A 85 21.01 5.36 -25.84
C LEU A 85 19.71 4.68 -26.24
N ILE A 86 19.61 4.21 -27.50
CA ILE A 86 18.42 3.52 -28.00
C ILE A 86 18.16 2.25 -27.19
N SER A 87 19.20 1.46 -26.93
CA SER A 87 19.06 0.22 -26.18
C SER A 87 18.66 0.45 -24.73
N SER A 88 19.24 1.47 -24.08
CA SER A 88 18.90 1.88 -22.72
C SER A 88 17.46 2.38 -22.61
N PHE A 89 17.00 3.15 -23.59
CA PHE A 89 15.61 3.59 -23.67
C PHE A 89 14.65 2.40 -23.79
N LEU A 90 14.93 1.44 -24.69
CA LEU A 90 14.10 0.26 -24.89
C LEU A 90 14.02 -0.61 -23.64
N VAL A 91 15.16 -0.84 -22.96
CA VAL A 91 15.21 -1.57 -21.69
C VAL A 91 14.40 -0.85 -20.62
N ALA A 92 14.64 0.45 -20.45
CA ALA A 92 13.95 1.25 -19.44
C ALA A 92 12.43 1.35 -19.69
N TYR A 93 12.00 1.34 -20.95
CA TYR A 93 10.59 1.36 -21.33
C TYR A 93 9.88 0.02 -21.09
N LYS A 94 10.58 -1.12 -21.26
CA LYS A 94 10.01 -2.47 -21.08
C LYS A 94 9.97 -2.90 -19.62
N CYS A 95 10.98 -2.56 -18.82
CA CYS A 95 11.03 -2.95 -17.41
C CYS A 95 10.07 -2.10 -16.56
N SER A 96 9.04 -2.73 -15.98
CA SER A 96 8.09 -2.04 -15.10
C SER A 96 8.60 -1.86 -13.67
N GLN A 97 9.43 -2.78 -13.19
CA GLN A 97 9.96 -2.75 -11.84
C GLN A 97 11.30 -1.98 -11.81
N VAL A 98 11.42 -1.04 -10.89
CA VAL A 98 12.60 -0.16 -10.77
C VAL A 98 13.90 -0.94 -10.58
N GLN A 99 13.91 -1.95 -9.71
CA GLN A 99 15.11 -2.77 -9.47
C GLN A 99 15.52 -3.56 -10.72
N THR A 100 14.58 -4.25 -11.36
CA THR A 100 14.83 -4.96 -12.63
C THR A 100 15.35 -4.02 -13.70
N ARG A 101 14.77 -2.81 -13.81
CA ARG A 101 15.25 -1.78 -14.74
C ARG A 101 16.70 -1.40 -14.46
N LYS A 102 17.05 -1.10 -13.20
CA LYS A 102 18.43 -0.76 -12.81
C LYS A 102 19.42 -1.85 -13.20
N ILE A 103 19.05 -3.11 -12.95
CA ILE A 103 19.90 -4.26 -13.22
C ILE A 103 20.04 -4.51 -14.73
N ALA A 104 18.96 -4.37 -15.49
CA ALA A 104 19.02 -4.51 -16.94
C ALA A 104 19.84 -3.37 -17.59
N LEU A 105 19.72 -2.14 -17.08
CA LEU A 105 20.55 -1.01 -17.49
C LEU A 105 22.01 -1.18 -17.08
N LEU A 106 22.28 -1.72 -15.90
CA LEU A 106 23.61 -2.09 -15.44
C LEU A 106 24.27 -3.08 -16.41
N ILE A 107 23.54 -4.13 -16.77
CA ILE A 107 24.02 -5.15 -17.70
C ILE A 107 24.31 -4.52 -19.07
N ASN A 108 23.40 -3.67 -19.57
CA ASN A 108 23.61 -2.92 -20.81
C ASN A 108 24.89 -2.07 -20.77
N ALA A 109 25.11 -1.35 -19.66
CA ALA A 109 26.31 -0.55 -19.45
C ALA A 109 27.59 -1.40 -19.42
N ILE A 110 27.57 -2.56 -18.77
CA ILE A 110 28.73 -3.49 -18.72
C ILE A 110 29.04 -4.03 -20.11
N PHE A 111 28.03 -4.51 -20.84
CA PHE A 111 28.17 -5.00 -22.22
C PHE A 111 28.80 -3.95 -23.12
N PHE A 112 28.31 -2.72 -23.04
CA PHE A 112 28.77 -1.67 -23.92
C PHE A 112 30.17 -1.17 -23.56
N SER A 113 30.50 -1.10 -22.25
CA SER A 113 31.85 -0.75 -21.78
C SER A 113 32.89 -1.80 -22.20
N THR A 114 32.53 -3.09 -22.16
CA THR A 114 33.39 -4.17 -22.67
C THR A 114 33.54 -4.09 -24.19
N ILE A 115 32.46 -3.79 -24.93
CA ILE A 115 32.50 -3.60 -26.38
C ILE A 115 33.52 -2.57 -26.83
N VAL A 116 33.63 -1.48 -26.09
CA VAL A 116 34.47 -0.34 -26.48
C VAL A 116 35.90 -0.48 -25.99
N ASN A 117 36.14 -1.07 -24.82
CA ASN A 117 37.49 -1.21 -24.28
C ASN A 117 38.34 -2.29 -24.96
N GLU A 118 37.72 -3.31 -25.56
CA GLU A 118 38.46 -4.39 -26.21
C GLU A 118 38.54 -4.22 -27.74
N ALA A 119 39.77 -4.09 -28.26
CA ALA A 119 40.02 -3.91 -29.69
C ALA A 119 39.63 -5.12 -30.57
N LYS A 120 39.46 -6.31 -29.98
CA LYS A 120 39.03 -7.55 -30.67
C LYS A 120 38.21 -8.42 -29.72
N ILE A 121 36.90 -8.28 -29.81
CA ILE A 121 35.97 -9.10 -29.01
C ILE A 121 35.55 -10.32 -29.84
N PRO A 122 35.60 -11.54 -29.27
CA PRO A 122 35.10 -12.72 -29.95
C PRO A 122 33.63 -12.53 -30.39
N SER A 123 33.27 -12.98 -31.59
CA SER A 123 31.87 -12.91 -32.06
C SER A 123 30.89 -13.72 -31.20
N THR A 124 31.42 -14.58 -30.33
CA THR A 124 30.67 -15.41 -29.40
C THR A 124 30.48 -14.76 -28.02
N PHE A 125 31.21 -13.68 -27.69
CA PHE A 125 31.22 -13.08 -26.35
C PHE A 125 29.82 -12.73 -25.84
N ILE A 126 28.98 -12.17 -26.69
CA ILE A 126 27.61 -11.77 -26.32
C ILE A 126 26.75 -13.00 -25.94
N PHE A 127 26.91 -14.11 -26.66
CA PHE A 127 26.20 -15.35 -26.36
C PHE A 127 26.75 -16.03 -25.11
N THR A 128 28.06 -15.95 -24.88
CA THR A 128 28.68 -16.42 -23.63
C THR A 128 28.17 -15.65 -22.42
N LEU A 129 28.07 -14.31 -22.50
CA LEU A 129 27.53 -13.51 -21.40
C LEU A 129 26.04 -13.79 -21.15
N LEU A 130 25.26 -14.01 -22.22
CA LEU A 130 23.86 -14.42 -22.10
C LEU A 130 23.74 -15.81 -21.45
N GLU A 131 24.61 -16.76 -21.82
CA GLU A 131 24.69 -18.08 -21.20
C GLU A 131 25.00 -17.97 -19.70
N GLU A 132 26.02 -17.18 -19.33
CA GLU A 132 26.39 -16.93 -17.93
C GLU A 132 25.25 -16.28 -17.15
N PHE A 133 24.54 -15.33 -17.75
CA PHE A 133 23.36 -14.71 -17.15
C PHE A 133 22.25 -15.74 -16.89
N VAL A 134 21.94 -16.59 -17.87
CA VAL A 134 20.92 -17.65 -17.73
C VAL A 134 21.32 -18.63 -16.64
N ILE A 135 22.59 -19.05 -16.60
CA ILE A 135 23.12 -19.91 -15.55
C ILE A 135 22.98 -19.23 -14.19
N ALA A 136 23.36 -17.96 -14.07
CA ALA A 136 23.28 -17.22 -12.81
C ALA A 136 21.84 -17.06 -12.30
N VAL A 137 20.88 -16.76 -13.19
CA VAL A 137 19.45 -16.74 -12.83
C VAL A 137 18.98 -18.12 -12.38
N PHE A 138 19.37 -19.18 -13.08
CA PHE A 138 19.00 -20.54 -12.71
C PHE A 138 19.58 -20.96 -11.34
N VAL A 139 20.86 -20.64 -11.09
CA VAL A 139 21.50 -20.84 -9.78
C VAL A 139 20.80 -20.01 -8.72
N GLY A 140 20.48 -18.74 -8.98
CA GLY A 140 19.73 -17.88 -8.06
C GLY A 140 18.35 -18.45 -7.70
N LEU A 141 17.66 -19.06 -8.66
CA LEU A 141 16.40 -19.77 -8.42
C LEU A 141 16.60 -21.02 -7.55
N ILE A 142 17.63 -21.83 -7.80
CA ILE A 142 17.96 -22.99 -6.96
C ILE A 142 18.31 -22.54 -5.54
N VAL A 143 19.15 -21.51 -5.39
CA VAL A 143 19.53 -20.94 -4.09
C VAL A 143 18.29 -20.44 -3.34
N SER A 144 17.37 -19.77 -4.05
CA SER A 144 16.09 -19.32 -3.48
C SER A 144 15.19 -20.48 -3.06
N ILE A 145 15.34 -21.68 -3.62
CA ILE A 145 14.59 -22.88 -3.18
C ILE A 145 15.28 -23.56 -1.99
N VAL A 146 16.62 -23.65 -2.02
CA VAL A 146 17.41 -24.46 -1.09
C VAL A 146 17.74 -23.73 0.20
N ILE A 147 18.27 -22.51 0.12
CA ILE A 147 18.79 -21.78 1.28
C ILE A 147 17.67 -21.02 1.99
N PHE A 148 16.74 -20.47 1.20
CA PHE A 148 15.70 -19.59 1.71
C PHE A 148 14.35 -19.92 1.05
N PRO A 149 13.68 -21.04 1.39
CA PRO A 149 12.34 -21.37 0.89
C PRO A 149 11.27 -20.44 1.48
N PHE A 150 11.50 -19.12 1.45
CA PHE A 150 10.50 -18.10 1.69
C PHE A 150 9.62 -18.02 0.44
N PHE A 151 8.77 -19.03 0.31
CA PHE A 151 7.61 -18.92 -0.54
C PHE A 151 6.81 -17.71 -0.05
N ALA A 152 6.50 -16.80 -0.95
CA ALA A 152 5.63 -15.66 -0.67
C ALA A 152 4.30 -16.15 -0.08
N THR A 153 3.82 -17.34 -0.46
CA THR A 153 2.64 -17.95 0.16
C THR A 153 2.81 -18.20 1.65
N PHE A 154 3.98 -18.68 2.09
CA PHE A 154 4.25 -18.97 3.50
C PHE A 154 4.47 -17.68 4.30
N ASP A 155 5.16 -16.69 3.70
CA ASP A 155 5.30 -15.37 4.30
C ASP A 155 3.93 -14.69 4.49
N VAL A 156 3.06 -14.73 3.48
CA VAL A 156 1.68 -14.20 3.58
C VAL A 156 0.90 -14.91 4.69
N GLU A 157 0.94 -16.26 4.75
CA GLU A 157 0.24 -17.02 5.79
C GLU A 157 0.73 -16.68 7.21
N ASN A 158 2.05 -16.60 7.42
CA ASN A 158 2.60 -16.22 8.72
C ASN A 158 2.23 -14.77 9.09
N ARG A 159 2.22 -13.86 8.12
CA ARG A 159 1.76 -12.48 8.32
C ARG A 159 0.27 -12.42 8.63
N VAL A 160 -0.54 -13.24 7.98
CA VAL A 160 -1.98 -13.36 8.26
C VAL A 160 -2.18 -13.80 9.71
N ASN A 161 -1.51 -14.86 10.14
CA ASN A 161 -1.58 -15.35 11.52
C ASN A 161 -1.09 -14.30 12.52
N TYR A 162 0.04 -13.64 12.24
CA TYR A 162 0.57 -12.55 13.06
C TYR A 162 -0.42 -11.39 13.17
N CYS A 163 -0.99 -10.94 12.06
CA CYS A 163 -1.99 -9.88 12.05
C CYS A 163 -3.23 -10.29 12.85
N LEU A 164 -3.71 -11.53 12.70
CA LEU A 164 -4.90 -12.01 13.41
C LEU A 164 -4.69 -12.05 14.92
N THR A 165 -3.54 -12.57 15.38
CA THR A 165 -3.18 -12.57 16.82
C THR A 165 -3.14 -11.16 17.39
N ASN A 166 -2.48 -10.23 16.67
CA ASN A 166 -2.32 -8.86 17.13
C ASN A 166 -3.63 -8.07 17.05
N LEU A 167 -4.46 -8.29 16.04
CA LEU A 167 -5.79 -7.67 15.95
C LEU A 167 -6.71 -8.14 17.08
N GLN A 168 -6.68 -9.42 17.40
CA GLN A 168 -7.42 -9.96 18.55
C GLN A 168 -6.92 -9.35 19.87
N GLN A 169 -5.59 -9.25 20.06
CA GLN A 169 -5.02 -8.61 21.24
C GLN A 169 -5.41 -7.12 21.31
N MET A 170 -5.41 -6.43 20.17
CA MET A 170 -5.83 -5.04 20.06
C MET A 170 -7.32 -4.88 20.42
N GLU A 171 -8.19 -5.75 19.91
CA GLU A 171 -9.61 -5.77 20.24
C GLU A 171 -9.83 -5.94 21.75
N THR A 172 -9.20 -6.95 22.38
CA THR A 172 -9.29 -7.15 23.83
C THR A 172 -8.82 -5.92 24.62
N ILE A 173 -7.73 -5.27 24.20
CA ILE A 173 -7.25 -4.04 24.86
C ILE A 173 -8.23 -2.88 24.66
N VAL A 174 -8.85 -2.75 23.49
CA VAL A 174 -9.85 -1.70 23.22
C VAL A 174 -11.13 -1.94 24.02
N VAL A 175 -11.60 -3.18 24.15
CA VAL A 175 -12.73 -3.54 25.03
C VAL A 175 -12.38 -3.25 26.48
N GLN A 176 -11.17 -3.58 26.94
CA GLN A 176 -10.70 -3.22 28.28
C GLN A 176 -10.62 -1.71 28.50
N ALA A 177 -10.16 -0.95 27.49
CA ALA A 177 -10.14 0.51 27.55
C ALA A 177 -11.54 1.09 27.66
N PHE A 178 -12.53 0.49 26.98
CA PHE A 178 -13.94 0.85 27.09
C PHE A 178 -14.54 0.50 28.45
N LEU A 179 -14.08 -0.56 29.11
CA LEU A 179 -14.53 -0.95 30.46
C LEU A 179 -13.81 -0.18 31.59
N CYS A 180 -12.87 0.72 31.28
CA CYS A 180 -12.18 1.50 32.31
C CYS A 180 -13.13 2.52 32.94
N LYS A 181 -13.07 2.65 34.28
CA LYS A 181 -13.87 3.66 34.99
C LYS A 181 -13.30 5.08 34.84
N ASP A 182 -12.03 5.21 34.48
CA ASP A 182 -11.33 6.48 34.37
C ASP A 182 -10.68 6.66 32.98
N GLN A 183 -10.72 7.91 32.51
CA GLN A 183 -10.22 8.27 31.18
C GLN A 183 -8.70 8.06 31.04
N MET A 184 -7.93 8.18 32.13
CA MET A 184 -6.47 8.03 32.09
C MET A 184 -6.07 6.57 31.82
N SER A 185 -6.67 5.61 32.52
CA SER A 185 -6.48 4.17 32.29
C SER A 185 -6.91 3.76 30.88
N ALA A 186 -8.02 4.32 30.39
CA ALA A 186 -8.46 4.13 29.02
C ALA A 186 -7.44 4.66 28.01
N GLN A 187 -6.90 5.87 28.21
CA GLN A 187 -5.87 6.46 27.35
C GLN A 187 -4.58 5.63 27.31
N VAL A 188 -4.12 5.09 28.44
CA VAL A 188 -2.95 4.20 28.49
C VAL A 188 -3.20 2.92 27.69
N SER A 189 -4.38 2.33 27.82
CA SER A 189 -4.78 1.14 27.05
C SER A 189 -4.88 1.45 25.55
N LEU A 190 -5.44 2.60 25.18
CA LEU A 190 -5.52 3.06 23.78
C LEU A 190 -4.14 3.36 23.18
N ALA A 191 -3.21 3.89 23.96
CA ALA A 191 -1.82 4.07 23.53
C ALA A 191 -1.20 2.71 23.19
N ARG A 192 -1.40 1.69 24.04
CA ARG A 192 -0.97 0.32 23.75
C ARG A 192 -1.64 -0.23 22.48
N ALA A 193 -2.95 -0.06 22.32
CA ALA A 193 -3.67 -0.48 21.12
C ALA A 193 -3.09 0.20 19.85
N SER A 194 -2.75 1.49 19.91
CA SER A 194 -2.15 2.21 18.77
C SER A 194 -0.79 1.69 18.36
N THR A 195 0.03 1.21 19.31
CA THR A 195 1.31 0.57 18.98
C THR A 195 1.11 -0.75 18.24
N ILE A 196 0.11 -1.55 18.65
CA ILE A 196 -0.25 -2.81 17.99
C ILE A 196 -0.82 -2.53 16.59
N GLU A 197 -1.69 -1.53 16.47
CA GLU A 197 -2.23 -1.07 15.18
C GLU A 197 -1.11 -0.73 14.19
N GLN A 198 -0.07 -0.02 14.63
CA GLN A 198 1.07 0.32 13.79
C GLN A 198 1.85 -0.92 13.34
N MET A 199 2.03 -1.91 14.22
CA MET A 199 2.67 -3.19 13.87
C MET A 199 1.87 -3.97 12.82
N VAL A 200 0.54 -4.05 13.00
CA VAL A 200 -0.37 -4.73 12.06
C VAL A 200 -0.38 -4.01 10.71
N ARG A 201 -0.56 -2.68 10.68
CA ARG A 201 -0.53 -1.87 9.43
C ARG A 201 0.77 -2.08 8.67
N THR A 202 1.91 -2.04 9.36
CA THR A 202 3.23 -2.23 8.73
C THR A 202 3.33 -3.62 8.10
N THR A 203 2.80 -4.63 8.77
CA THR A 203 2.79 -6.02 8.30
C THR A 203 1.84 -6.21 7.10
N MET A 204 0.65 -5.61 7.14
CA MET A 204 -0.34 -5.64 6.07
C MET A 204 0.12 -4.93 4.79
N ASN A 205 0.80 -3.78 4.91
CA ASN A 205 1.31 -3.04 3.74
C ASN A 205 2.26 -3.91 2.89
N LEU A 206 3.04 -4.79 3.54
CA LEU A 206 3.91 -5.74 2.87
C LEU A 206 3.15 -6.95 2.31
N MET A 207 1.99 -7.30 2.87
CA MET A 207 1.18 -8.44 2.44
C MET A 207 0.68 -8.27 1.00
N HIS A 208 0.25 -7.06 0.63
CA HIS A 208 -0.27 -6.78 -0.71
C HIS A 208 0.80 -6.98 -1.81
N SER A 209 2.03 -6.53 -1.56
CA SER A 209 3.14 -6.76 -2.51
C SER A 209 3.42 -8.25 -2.62
N ARG A 210 3.50 -8.96 -1.49
CA ARG A 210 3.72 -10.42 -1.44
C ARG A 210 2.62 -11.23 -2.11
N LEU A 211 1.37 -10.77 -2.08
CA LEU A 211 0.26 -11.45 -2.74
C LEU A 211 0.51 -11.56 -4.25
N ASN A 212 0.96 -10.48 -4.89
CA ASN A 212 1.28 -10.48 -6.32
C ASN A 212 2.46 -11.42 -6.64
N GLU A 213 3.41 -11.56 -5.72
CA GLU A 213 4.56 -12.46 -5.83
C GLU A 213 4.13 -13.93 -5.74
N ALA A 214 3.23 -14.25 -4.80
CA ALA A 214 2.68 -15.59 -4.60
C ALA A 214 1.95 -16.11 -5.85
N HIS A 215 1.36 -15.23 -6.67
CA HIS A 215 0.73 -15.62 -7.94
C HIS A 215 1.74 -16.11 -8.99
N MET A 216 2.99 -15.65 -8.91
CA MET A 216 4.07 -16.06 -9.81
C MET A 216 4.72 -17.37 -9.36
N GLU A 217 4.48 -17.82 -8.13
CA GLU A 217 5.01 -19.07 -7.62
C GLU A 217 4.27 -20.26 -8.26
N PRO A 218 4.95 -21.39 -8.57
CA PRO A 218 4.34 -22.61 -9.06
C PRO A 218 3.53 -23.28 -7.93
N SER A 219 2.41 -22.64 -7.58
CA SER A 219 1.65 -22.81 -6.35
C SER A 219 1.15 -24.24 -6.14
N ARG A 220 0.59 -24.90 -7.16
CA ARG A 220 -0.12 -26.17 -6.92
C ARG A 220 0.77 -27.38 -6.67
N CYS A 221 1.96 -27.45 -7.27
CA CYS A 221 2.83 -28.61 -7.09
C CYS A 221 3.66 -28.47 -5.81
N LEU A 222 4.29 -27.30 -5.62
CA LEU A 222 5.12 -27.04 -4.46
C LEU A 222 4.29 -26.90 -3.17
N GLN A 223 3.10 -26.26 -3.20
CA GLN A 223 2.22 -26.28 -2.03
C GLN A 223 1.78 -27.69 -1.69
N ARG A 224 1.49 -28.59 -2.65
CA ARG A 224 1.10 -29.97 -2.30
C ARG A 224 2.23 -30.75 -1.63
N ILE A 225 3.49 -30.46 -1.97
CA ILE A 225 4.65 -31.14 -1.39
C ILE A 225 4.93 -30.61 0.02
N PHE A 226 4.93 -29.28 0.19
CA PHE A 226 5.24 -28.64 1.48
C PHE A 226 4.04 -28.51 2.44
N ASN A 227 2.82 -28.26 1.94
CA ASN A 227 1.59 -28.08 2.75
C ASN A 227 0.85 -29.39 3.07
N ARG A 228 1.42 -30.57 2.78
CA ARG A 228 0.81 -31.86 3.17
C ARG A 228 0.52 -31.99 4.68
N ARG A 229 1.11 -31.12 5.52
CA ARG A 229 0.90 -31.07 6.98
C ARG A 229 -0.03 -29.97 7.49
N ARG A 230 -0.47 -29.01 6.67
CA ARG A 230 -1.35 -27.90 7.11
C ARG A 230 -2.62 -27.85 6.27
N ARG A 231 -3.63 -28.65 6.63
CA ARG A 231 -5.01 -28.37 6.22
C ARG A 231 -5.51 -27.29 7.16
N HIS A 232 -5.49 -26.04 6.72
CA HIS A 232 -6.09 -24.94 7.48
C HIS A 232 -7.60 -25.15 7.56
N LEU A 233 -8.20 -24.83 8.70
CA LEU A 233 -9.66 -24.79 8.88
C LEU A 233 -10.31 -23.72 8.00
N ILE A 234 -9.52 -22.74 7.54
CA ILE A 234 -9.92 -21.67 6.64
C ILE A 234 -9.52 -22.02 5.21
N ASP A 235 -10.49 -22.43 4.40
CA ASP A 235 -10.34 -22.66 2.95
C ASP A 235 -10.42 -21.33 2.15
N LEU A 236 -9.87 -20.24 2.71
CA LEU A 236 -9.80 -18.93 2.05
C LEU A 236 -8.61 -18.88 1.10
N THR A 237 -8.82 -18.30 -0.07
CA THR A 237 -7.72 -17.88 -0.93
C THR A 237 -6.92 -16.76 -0.25
N LEU A 238 -5.64 -16.61 -0.60
CA LEU A 238 -4.76 -15.59 -0.02
C LEU A 238 -5.35 -14.17 -0.11
N GLN A 239 -6.08 -13.88 -1.20
CA GLN A 239 -6.72 -12.58 -1.40
C GLN A 239 -7.90 -12.37 -0.45
N GLU A 240 -8.65 -13.43 -0.16
CA GLU A 240 -9.78 -13.36 0.78
C GLU A 240 -9.27 -13.27 2.23
N GLN A 241 -8.12 -13.88 2.55
CA GLN A 241 -7.45 -13.68 3.84
C GLN A 241 -7.00 -12.23 4.04
N GLU A 242 -6.39 -11.61 3.01
CA GLU A 242 -6.01 -10.19 3.04
C GLU A 242 -7.24 -9.29 3.25
N TYR A 243 -8.34 -9.58 2.53
CA TYR A 243 -9.59 -8.85 2.68
C TYR A 243 -10.17 -9.00 4.09
N PHE A 244 -10.22 -10.24 4.61
CA PHE A 244 -10.74 -10.53 5.95
C PHE A 244 -9.97 -9.77 7.03
N ILE A 245 -8.63 -9.80 6.99
CA ILE A 245 -7.79 -9.04 7.93
C ILE A 245 -8.02 -7.54 7.77
N SER A 246 -8.12 -7.05 6.53
CA SER A 246 -8.36 -5.63 6.29
C SER A 246 -9.70 -5.19 6.88
N ALA A 247 -10.77 -5.94 6.64
CA ALA A 247 -12.10 -5.67 7.20
C ALA A 247 -12.09 -5.74 8.73
N LEU A 248 -11.49 -6.78 9.31
CA LEU A 248 -11.34 -6.90 10.77
C LEU A 248 -10.58 -5.69 11.35
N MET A 249 -9.49 -5.30 10.72
CA MET A 249 -8.72 -4.12 11.13
C MET A 249 -9.54 -2.83 11.06
N PHE A 250 -10.38 -2.67 10.03
CA PHE A 250 -11.28 -1.52 9.93
C PHE A 250 -12.23 -1.40 11.12
N HIS A 251 -12.87 -2.50 11.52
CA HIS A 251 -13.80 -2.49 12.66
C HIS A 251 -13.09 -2.29 14.00
N VAL A 252 -11.96 -2.97 14.24
CA VAL A 252 -11.18 -2.81 15.49
C VAL A 252 -10.63 -1.39 15.62
N CYS A 253 -10.15 -0.79 14.53
CA CYS A 253 -9.72 0.62 14.56
C CYS A 253 -10.90 1.58 14.76
N SER A 254 -12.08 1.26 14.22
CA SER A 254 -13.29 2.06 14.45
C SER A 254 -13.73 2.02 15.91
N LEU A 255 -13.64 0.85 16.58
CA LEU A 255 -13.81 0.73 18.02
C LEU A 255 -12.82 1.64 18.77
N GLN A 256 -11.53 1.55 18.45
CA GLN A 256 -10.49 2.37 19.09
C GLN A 256 -10.75 3.87 18.95
N ILE A 257 -11.13 4.34 17.76
CA ILE A 257 -11.48 5.76 17.51
C ILE A 257 -12.67 6.16 18.37
N MET A 258 -13.70 5.33 18.46
CA MET A 258 -14.86 5.61 19.30
C MET A 258 -14.49 5.68 20.78
N VAL A 259 -13.75 4.69 21.32
CA VAL A 259 -13.36 4.70 22.74
C VAL A 259 -12.52 5.94 23.08
N LYS A 260 -11.64 6.38 22.17
CA LYS A 260 -10.86 7.60 22.34
C LYS A 260 -11.73 8.86 22.50
N GLN A 261 -12.93 8.85 21.94
CA GLN A 261 -13.85 9.98 21.92
C GLN A 261 -15.02 9.82 22.89
N CYS A 262 -15.12 8.68 23.58
CA CYS A 262 -16.17 8.41 24.55
C CYS A 262 -15.95 9.27 25.81
N GLN A 263 -17.02 9.83 26.36
CA GLN A 263 -16.96 10.57 27.61
C GLN A 263 -17.11 9.58 28.77
N PHE A 264 -16.12 9.54 29.66
CA PHE A 264 -16.10 8.67 30.85
C PHE A 264 -16.89 9.32 32.00
N ASN A 265 -18.20 9.49 31.78
CA ASN A 265 -19.11 10.07 32.75
C ASN A 265 -19.84 9.00 33.57
N GLU A 266 -20.77 9.43 34.43
CA GLU A 266 -21.54 8.52 35.30
C GLU A 266 -22.40 7.54 34.48
N TYR A 267 -22.93 7.97 33.33
CA TYR A 267 -23.66 7.10 32.41
C TYR A 267 -22.77 5.97 31.88
N HIS A 268 -21.59 6.31 31.36
CA HIS A 268 -20.62 5.32 30.89
C HIS A 268 -20.25 4.33 32.00
N ARG A 269 -20.04 4.80 33.24
CA ARG A 269 -19.73 3.92 34.38
C ARG A 269 -20.85 2.92 34.66
N HIS A 270 -22.11 3.37 34.73
CA HIS A 270 -23.24 2.46 34.96
C HIS A 270 -23.38 1.45 33.81
N PHE A 271 -23.31 1.95 32.58
CA PHE A 271 -23.45 1.15 31.37
C PHE A 271 -22.37 0.06 31.25
N THR A 272 -21.12 0.40 31.59
CA THR A 272 -20.02 -0.56 31.59
C THR A 272 -20.16 -1.60 32.70
N GLU A 273 -20.67 -1.22 33.88
CA GLU A 273 -20.91 -2.16 34.98
C GLU A 273 -21.96 -3.22 34.62
N GLU A 274 -23.02 -2.85 33.91
CA GLU A 274 -24.06 -3.78 33.44
C GLU A 274 -23.54 -4.71 32.33
N LEU A 275 -22.67 -4.23 31.45
CA LEU A 275 -22.20 -5.00 30.28
C LEU A 275 -20.88 -5.74 30.49
N GLN A 276 -20.20 -5.51 31.61
CA GLN A 276 -18.84 -6.02 31.84
C GLN A 276 -18.76 -7.54 31.67
N GLU A 277 -19.71 -8.29 32.25
CA GLU A 277 -19.70 -9.75 32.19
C GLU A 277 -19.92 -10.27 30.76
N SER A 278 -20.94 -9.75 30.07
CA SER A 278 -21.25 -10.12 28.68
C SER A 278 -20.12 -9.76 27.71
N LEU A 279 -19.47 -8.61 27.88
CA LEU A 279 -18.35 -8.17 27.04
C LEU A 279 -17.10 -9.04 27.25
N LEU A 280 -16.79 -9.41 28.49
CA LEU A 280 -15.66 -10.29 28.80
C LEU A 280 -15.93 -11.70 28.26
N HIS A 281 -17.16 -12.21 28.39
CA HIS A 281 -17.55 -13.49 27.82
C HIS A 281 -17.45 -13.50 26.29
N LEU A 282 -17.94 -12.45 25.61
CA LEU A 282 -17.81 -12.31 24.16
C LEU A 282 -16.34 -12.28 23.72
N SER A 283 -15.50 -11.48 24.38
CA SER A 283 -14.07 -11.38 24.06
C SER A 283 -13.34 -12.72 24.24
N LEU A 284 -13.71 -13.50 25.26
CA LEU A 284 -13.20 -14.85 25.49
C LEU A 284 -13.60 -15.81 24.35
N CYS A 285 -14.87 -15.78 23.91
CA CYS A 285 -15.35 -16.58 22.79
C CYS A 285 -14.62 -16.23 21.48
N GLN A 286 -14.46 -14.93 21.19
CA GLN A 286 -13.71 -14.45 20.03
C GLN A 286 -12.25 -14.92 20.06
N SER A 287 -11.58 -14.79 21.21
CA SER A 287 -10.21 -15.27 21.44
C SER A 287 -10.07 -16.77 21.19
N THR A 288 -11.05 -17.54 21.63
CA THR A 288 -11.08 -19.00 21.43
C THR A 288 -11.24 -19.36 19.96
N ILE A 289 -12.06 -18.63 19.21
CA ILE A 289 -12.21 -18.84 17.76
C ILE A 289 -10.94 -18.42 17.02
N VAL A 290 -10.40 -17.23 17.27
CA VAL A 290 -9.19 -16.74 16.61
C VAL A 290 -8.00 -17.66 16.89
N SER A 291 -7.82 -18.12 18.13
CA SER A 291 -6.80 -19.12 18.44
C SER A 291 -7.02 -20.45 17.73
N SER A 292 -8.26 -20.87 17.51
CA SER A 292 -8.60 -22.04 16.68
C SER A 292 -8.27 -21.83 15.20
N LEU A 293 -8.35 -20.59 14.71
CA LEU A 293 -7.99 -20.23 13.33
C LEU A 293 -6.47 -20.22 13.11
N ILE A 294 -5.70 -19.80 14.12
CA ILE A 294 -4.24 -19.69 14.05
C ILE A 294 -3.56 -21.03 14.34
N SER A 295 -4.08 -21.77 15.32
CA SER A 295 -3.43 -22.98 15.81
C SER A 295 -3.78 -24.19 14.94
N SER A 296 -2.82 -25.11 14.84
CA SER A 296 -2.88 -26.33 14.03
C SER A 296 -3.35 -27.61 14.77
N PRO A 297 -4.05 -27.61 15.92
CA PRO A 297 -4.64 -28.87 16.36
C PRO A 297 -5.77 -29.26 15.41
N ILE A 298 -5.91 -30.57 15.22
CA ILE A 298 -7.01 -31.20 14.48
C ILE A 298 -8.28 -30.99 15.31
N ILE A 299 -8.84 -29.78 15.30
CA ILE A 299 -10.15 -29.51 15.90
C ILE A 299 -11.18 -30.18 14.99
N ASN A 300 -12.03 -31.02 15.56
CA ASN A 300 -13.11 -31.62 14.79
C ASN A 300 -14.08 -30.52 14.31
N ARG A 301 -14.65 -30.67 13.11
CA ARG A 301 -15.60 -29.68 12.53
C ARG A 301 -16.77 -29.40 13.48
N ASP A 302 -17.23 -30.42 14.21
CA ASP A 302 -18.32 -30.30 15.18
C ASP A 302 -17.93 -29.47 16.41
N GLU A 303 -16.71 -29.65 16.92
CA GLU A 303 -16.19 -28.87 18.03
C GLU A 303 -16.04 -27.39 17.64
N PHE A 304 -15.55 -27.14 16.43
CA PHE A 304 -15.42 -25.79 15.91
C PHE A 304 -16.79 -25.11 15.68
N ASN A 305 -17.77 -25.85 15.15
CA ASN A 305 -19.15 -25.36 15.04
C ASN A 305 -19.75 -25.05 16.42
N GLY A 306 -19.47 -25.87 17.44
CA GLY A 306 -19.88 -25.60 18.82
C GLY A 306 -19.30 -24.28 19.38
N ARG A 307 -18.05 -23.97 19.04
CA ARG A 307 -17.43 -22.67 19.39
C ARG A 307 -18.10 -21.50 18.66
N LEU A 308 -18.46 -21.67 17.39
CA LEU A 308 -19.21 -20.65 16.63
C LEU A 308 -20.60 -20.40 17.22
N THR A 309 -21.32 -21.45 17.62
CA THR A 309 -22.62 -21.30 18.28
C THR A 309 -22.50 -20.59 19.64
N ALA A 310 -21.45 -20.89 20.40
CA ALA A 310 -21.18 -20.21 21.67
C ALA A 310 -20.87 -18.71 21.46
N LEU A 311 -20.13 -18.36 20.40
CA LEU A 311 -19.88 -16.95 20.05
C LEU A 311 -21.17 -16.22 19.69
N GLN A 312 -22.05 -16.85 18.90
CA GLN A 312 -23.34 -16.26 18.54
C GLN A 312 -24.21 -16.05 19.78
N GLN A 313 -24.29 -17.04 20.68
CA GLN A 313 -25.02 -16.93 21.95
C GLN A 313 -24.45 -15.82 22.85
N ALA A 314 -23.13 -15.67 22.92
CA ALA A 314 -22.48 -14.59 23.66
C ALA A 314 -22.85 -13.20 23.11
N LEU A 315 -22.92 -13.06 21.78
CA LEU A 315 -23.34 -11.83 21.13
C LEU A 315 -24.83 -11.53 21.41
N ASP A 316 -25.70 -12.53 21.36
CA ASP A 316 -27.13 -12.35 21.62
C ASP A 316 -27.35 -11.98 23.10
N SER A 317 -26.65 -12.61 24.04
CA SER A 317 -26.65 -12.22 25.46
C SER A 317 -26.18 -10.78 25.68
N LEU A 318 -25.13 -10.34 24.97
CA LEU A 318 -24.65 -8.96 25.03
C LEU A 318 -25.70 -7.96 24.51
N ARG A 319 -26.42 -8.31 23.44
CA ARG A 319 -27.51 -7.47 22.92
C ARG A 319 -28.65 -7.33 23.91
N THR A 320 -29.06 -8.41 24.56
CA THR A 320 -30.11 -8.37 25.60
C THR A 320 -29.68 -7.48 26.77
N ALA A 321 -28.47 -7.67 27.29
CA ALA A 321 -27.94 -6.83 28.36
C ALA A 321 -27.84 -5.35 27.96
N PHE A 322 -27.53 -5.05 26.69
CA PHE A 322 -27.53 -3.68 26.19
C PHE A 322 -28.92 -3.06 26.15
N ILE A 323 -29.92 -3.82 25.71
CA ILE A 323 -31.31 -3.34 25.66
C ILE A 323 -31.79 -3.04 27.08
N GLU A 324 -31.51 -3.92 28.04
CA GLU A 324 -31.81 -3.72 29.46
C GLU A 324 -31.12 -2.48 30.04
N ALA A 325 -29.81 -2.34 29.84
CA ALA A 325 -29.03 -1.17 30.27
C ALA A 325 -29.57 0.15 29.68
N ARG A 326 -29.98 0.11 28.41
CA ARG A 326 -30.58 1.27 27.72
C ARG A 326 -31.96 1.61 28.29
N LEU A 327 -32.79 0.61 28.57
CA LEU A 327 -34.13 0.80 29.15
C LEU A 327 -34.05 1.40 30.56
N HIS A 328 -33.22 0.82 31.44
CA HIS A 328 -33.00 1.33 32.79
C HIS A 328 -32.51 2.79 32.77
N HIS A 329 -31.65 3.13 31.79
CA HIS A 329 -31.21 4.51 31.63
C HIS A 329 -32.34 5.46 31.19
N VAL A 330 -33.17 5.05 30.23
CA VAL A 330 -34.31 5.85 29.77
C VAL A 330 -35.26 6.12 30.94
N GLU A 331 -35.54 5.12 31.77
CA GLU A 331 -36.35 5.26 32.99
C GLU A 331 -35.72 6.27 33.96
N HIS A 332 -34.42 6.14 34.25
CA HIS A 332 -33.72 7.07 35.12
C HIS A 332 -33.68 8.53 34.59
N VAL A 333 -33.57 8.72 33.27
CA VAL A 333 -33.66 10.06 32.67
C VAL A 333 -35.05 10.66 32.83
N LEU A 334 -36.10 9.86 32.58
CA LEU A 334 -37.48 10.29 32.75
C LEU A 334 -37.77 10.69 34.21
N GLU A 335 -37.19 9.97 35.17
CA GLU A 335 -37.32 10.27 36.60
C GLU A 335 -36.51 11.50 37.05
N SER A 336 -35.30 11.69 36.51
CA SER A 336 -34.38 12.74 36.96
C SER A 336 -34.52 14.08 36.24
N ALA A 337 -35.29 14.14 35.14
CA ALA A 337 -35.51 15.34 34.30
C ALA A 337 -34.22 16.05 33.83
N LYS A 338 -33.05 15.40 33.92
CA LYS A 338 -31.78 15.93 33.40
C LYS A 338 -31.74 15.75 31.89
N THR A 339 -31.42 16.82 31.17
CA THR A 339 -31.24 16.79 29.72
C THR A 339 -30.09 15.86 29.35
N ILE A 340 -30.40 14.85 28.52
CA ILE A 340 -29.42 13.93 27.96
C ILE A 340 -28.40 14.70 27.12
N LEU A 341 -27.10 14.51 27.38
CA LEU A 341 -26.07 14.83 26.40
C LEU A 341 -26.08 13.73 25.33
N SER A 342 -26.67 14.04 24.17
CA SER A 342 -26.98 13.06 23.12
C SER A 342 -25.78 12.25 22.60
N GLU A 343 -24.55 12.75 22.71
CA GLU A 343 -23.40 12.12 22.05
C GLU A 343 -23.00 10.78 22.68
N ASP A 344 -23.25 10.57 23.97
CA ASP A 344 -22.77 9.37 24.65
C ASP A 344 -23.54 8.11 24.22
N HIS A 345 -24.87 8.15 24.15
CA HIS A 345 -25.65 7.00 23.69
C HIS A 345 -25.29 6.55 22.28
N LEU A 346 -24.96 7.51 21.41
CA LEU A 346 -24.56 7.25 20.03
C LEU A 346 -23.22 6.51 19.97
N SER A 347 -22.24 6.89 20.80
CA SER A 347 -20.94 6.22 20.83
C SER A 347 -21.05 4.78 21.36
N HIS A 348 -21.85 4.54 22.40
CA HIS A 348 -22.08 3.21 22.96
C HIS A 348 -22.85 2.30 21.99
N THR A 349 -23.83 2.86 21.26
CA THR A 349 -24.55 2.11 20.21
C THR A 349 -23.63 1.76 19.04
N PHE A 350 -22.77 2.70 18.62
CA PHE A 350 -21.77 2.45 17.60
C PHE A 350 -20.74 1.38 18.04
N PHE A 351 -20.33 1.37 19.32
CA PHE A 351 -19.45 0.33 19.88
C PHE A 351 -20.02 -1.07 19.64
N LEU A 352 -21.30 -1.27 20.00
CA LEU A 352 -21.97 -2.56 19.83
C LEU A 352 -22.15 -2.93 18.37
N PHE A 353 -22.49 -1.96 17.51
CA PHE A 353 -22.55 -2.20 16.07
C PHE A 353 -21.23 -2.75 15.52
N GLN A 354 -20.10 -2.20 15.97
CA GLN A 354 -18.77 -2.63 15.53
C GLN A 354 -18.39 -4.01 16.08
N LEU A 355 -18.67 -4.31 17.34
CA LEU A 355 -18.47 -5.66 17.90
C LEU A 355 -19.29 -6.71 17.15
N ASP A 356 -20.55 -6.38 16.86
CA ASP A 356 -21.42 -7.24 16.06
C ASP A 356 -20.87 -7.48 14.65
N ALA A 357 -20.36 -6.43 13.99
CA ALA A 357 -19.72 -6.55 12.69
C ALA A 357 -18.48 -7.48 12.73
N ILE A 358 -17.66 -7.39 13.78
CA ILE A 358 -16.51 -8.28 13.99
C ILE A 358 -16.95 -9.74 14.14
N VAL A 359 -17.94 -10.01 15.00
CA VAL A 359 -18.48 -11.36 15.21
C VAL A 359 -19.03 -11.94 13.90
N ARG A 360 -19.79 -11.15 13.14
CA ARG A 360 -20.30 -11.58 11.83
C ARG A 360 -19.18 -11.88 10.84
N LEU A 361 -18.15 -11.04 10.76
CA LEU A 361 -17.00 -11.31 9.89
C LEU A 361 -16.30 -12.63 10.26
N LEU A 362 -16.13 -12.91 11.56
CA LEU A 362 -15.58 -14.18 12.05
C LEU A 362 -16.46 -15.37 11.65
N ILE A 363 -17.79 -15.26 11.77
CA ILE A 363 -18.75 -16.30 11.38
C ILE A 363 -18.77 -16.50 9.85
N GLN A 364 -18.73 -15.43 9.07
CA GLN A 364 -18.72 -15.48 7.60
C GLN A 364 -17.43 -16.11 7.06
N ALA A 365 -16.28 -15.78 7.65
CA ALA A 365 -14.99 -16.35 7.28
C ALA A 365 -14.89 -17.85 7.58
N THR A 366 -15.79 -18.41 8.40
CA THR A 366 -15.71 -19.79 8.90
C THR A 366 -16.79 -20.72 8.35
N THR A 367 -17.92 -20.20 7.87
CA THR A 367 -19.08 -20.98 7.36
C THR A 367 -19.07 -21.25 5.84
N ILE A 368 -17.91 -21.12 5.20
CA ILE A 368 -17.71 -20.96 3.74
C ILE A 368 -18.21 -22.13 2.87
N ASP A 369 -18.43 -23.32 3.44
CA ASP A 369 -18.93 -24.46 2.67
C ASP A 369 -20.37 -24.24 2.13
N GLN A 370 -21.17 -23.35 2.76
CA GLN A 370 -22.54 -23.03 2.33
C GLN A 370 -22.67 -21.66 1.63
N ASN A 371 -21.78 -20.69 1.92
CA ASN A 371 -21.82 -19.32 1.38
C ASN A 371 -20.83 -19.07 0.23
N LYS A 372 -20.63 -20.06 -0.65
CA LYS A 372 -19.83 -19.90 -1.87
C LYS A 372 -20.29 -18.71 -2.71
N SER A 373 -21.58 -18.32 -2.70
CA SER A 373 -22.09 -17.21 -3.50
C SER A 373 -21.36 -15.89 -3.28
N PHE A 374 -21.11 -15.46 -2.03
CA PHE A 374 -20.50 -14.16 -1.73
C PHE A 374 -19.05 -14.06 -2.21
N PHE A 375 -18.22 -15.02 -1.81
CA PHE A 375 -16.81 -15.05 -2.22
C PHE A 375 -16.64 -15.43 -3.69
N GLN A 376 -17.52 -16.26 -4.26
CA GLN A 376 -17.52 -16.57 -5.69
C GLN A 376 -17.94 -15.35 -6.52
N GLU A 377 -18.88 -14.53 -6.04
CA GLU A 377 -19.28 -13.27 -6.67
C GLU A 377 -18.14 -12.24 -6.63
N ILE A 378 -17.45 -12.11 -5.50
CA ILE A 378 -16.24 -11.29 -5.38
C ILE A 378 -15.14 -11.81 -6.31
N LYS A 379 -14.90 -13.12 -6.31
CA LYS A 379 -13.92 -13.79 -7.18
C LYS A 379 -14.27 -13.63 -8.65
N ASP A 380 -15.54 -13.71 -9.02
CA ASP A 380 -16.00 -13.49 -10.39
C ASP A 380 -15.93 -12.01 -10.77
N THR A 381 -16.08 -11.08 -9.83
CA THR A 381 -15.85 -9.65 -10.01
C THR A 381 -14.36 -9.35 -10.22
N PHE A 382 -13.47 -9.94 -9.42
CA PHE A 382 -12.02 -9.85 -9.63
C PHE A 382 -11.59 -10.56 -10.92
N LYS A 383 -12.14 -11.72 -11.24
CA LYS A 383 -11.86 -12.47 -12.46
C LYS A 383 -12.40 -11.76 -13.69
N LYS A 384 -13.55 -11.06 -13.60
CA LYS A 384 -14.04 -10.10 -14.61
C LYS A 384 -13.12 -8.90 -14.72
N ARG A 385 -12.54 -8.37 -13.64
CA ARG A 385 -11.47 -7.34 -13.73
C ARG A 385 -10.23 -7.86 -14.46
N TYR A 386 -9.79 -9.10 -14.20
CA TYR A 386 -8.66 -9.71 -14.91
C TYR A 386 -8.97 -10.07 -16.37
N LYS A 387 -10.20 -10.55 -16.68
CA LYS A 387 -10.66 -10.84 -18.05
C LYS A 387 -11.04 -9.61 -18.86
N LYS A 388 -11.55 -8.53 -18.26
CA LYS A 388 -11.84 -7.24 -18.93
C LYS A 388 -10.56 -6.44 -19.15
N LYS A 389 -9.48 -6.77 -18.43
CA LYS A 389 -8.08 -6.41 -18.74
C LYS A 389 -7.44 -7.34 -19.79
N ARG A 390 -8.23 -8.15 -20.50
CA ARG A 390 -7.82 -8.77 -21.77
C ARG A 390 -7.91 -7.69 -22.85
N ARG A 391 -6.83 -6.90 -22.85
CA ARG A 391 -6.51 -5.76 -23.70
C ARG A 391 -7.10 -5.89 -25.11
N THR A 392 -8.00 -4.97 -25.48
CA THR A 392 -8.10 -4.54 -26.87
C THR A 392 -6.71 -4.03 -27.26
N VAL A 393 -6.19 -4.47 -28.40
CA VAL A 393 -4.85 -4.12 -28.92
C VAL A 393 -4.59 -2.60 -28.91
N ILE A 394 -5.66 -1.81 -29.03
CA ILE A 394 -5.67 -0.34 -28.98
C ILE A 394 -5.27 0.23 -27.60
N GLN A 395 -5.53 -0.46 -26.49
CA GLN A 395 -5.05 -0.03 -25.16
C GLN A 395 -3.57 -0.37 -24.91
N VAL A 396 -3.00 -1.33 -25.64
CA VAL A 396 -1.55 -1.64 -25.57
C VAL A 396 -0.72 -0.56 -26.25
N LEU A 397 -1.31 0.15 -27.22
CA LEU A 397 -0.68 1.22 -27.96
C LEU A 397 -0.89 2.62 -27.38
N LYS A 398 -1.68 2.80 -26.30
CA LYS A 398 -1.78 4.13 -25.67
C LYS A 398 -0.40 4.52 -25.12
N PRO A 399 0.20 5.61 -25.61
CA PRO A 399 1.52 6.05 -25.13
C PRO A 399 1.43 6.35 -23.64
N GLN A 400 2.12 5.55 -22.83
CA GLN A 400 2.20 5.76 -21.39
C GLN A 400 3.26 6.83 -21.14
N TRP A 401 2.86 8.10 -21.28
CA TRP A 401 3.71 9.27 -21.09
C TRP A 401 4.61 9.21 -19.85
N PRO A 402 4.12 8.82 -18.65
CA PRO A 402 4.98 8.70 -17.47
C PRO A 402 6.12 7.70 -17.65
N ARG A 403 5.85 6.56 -18.32
CA ARG A 403 6.88 5.56 -18.61
C ARG A 403 7.85 6.02 -19.69
N PHE A 404 7.35 6.72 -20.70
CA PHE A 404 8.19 7.31 -21.73
C PHE A 404 9.17 8.32 -21.13
N VAL A 405 8.68 9.26 -20.30
CA VAL A 405 9.52 10.27 -19.63
C VAL A 405 10.54 9.61 -18.70
N SER A 406 10.11 8.60 -17.94
CA SER A 406 11.02 7.84 -17.07
C SER A 406 12.10 7.10 -17.87
N ALA A 407 11.75 6.45 -18.98
CA ALA A 407 12.71 5.78 -19.86
C ALA A 407 13.67 6.75 -20.54
N PHE A 408 13.16 7.92 -20.98
CA PHE A 408 13.96 8.99 -21.54
C PHE A 408 14.95 9.56 -20.51
N LYS A 409 14.51 9.78 -19.27
CA LYS A 409 15.38 10.18 -18.17
C LYS A 409 16.51 9.17 -17.94
N SER A 410 16.20 7.87 -17.88
CA SER A 410 17.21 6.82 -17.76
C SER A 410 18.20 6.81 -18.93
N MET A 411 17.72 7.01 -20.17
CA MET A 411 18.55 7.12 -21.37
C MET A 411 19.55 8.28 -21.26
N VAL A 412 19.10 9.49 -20.88
CA VAL A 412 19.99 10.65 -20.75
C VAL A 412 21.02 10.45 -19.64
N ILE A 413 20.62 9.88 -18.49
CA ILE A 413 21.55 9.58 -17.40
C ILE A 413 22.65 8.63 -17.86
N ILE A 414 22.29 7.61 -18.63
CA ILE A 414 23.27 6.65 -19.18
C ILE A 414 24.17 7.32 -20.22
N GLY A 415 23.63 8.16 -21.09
CA GLY A 415 24.43 8.91 -22.06
C GLY A 415 25.46 9.83 -21.43
N VAL A 416 25.12 10.48 -20.32
CA VAL A 416 26.11 11.28 -19.58
C VAL A 416 27.13 10.37 -18.90
N GLY A 417 26.72 9.21 -18.38
CA GLY A 417 27.64 8.24 -17.77
C GLY A 417 28.60 7.61 -18.78
N SER A 418 28.16 7.32 -20.00
CA SER A 418 28.99 6.71 -21.03
C SER A 418 30.08 7.64 -21.53
N ILE A 419 29.93 8.97 -21.42
CA ILE A 419 31.00 9.94 -21.72
C ILE A 419 32.28 9.63 -20.92
N PHE A 420 32.15 9.21 -19.65
CA PHE A 420 33.30 8.84 -18.81
C PHE A 420 34.03 7.57 -19.29
N VAL A 421 33.38 6.76 -20.11
CA VAL A 421 33.94 5.51 -20.67
C VAL A 421 34.41 5.71 -22.12
N MET A 422 33.65 6.47 -22.90
CA MET A 422 33.78 6.57 -24.35
C MET A 422 34.72 7.69 -24.80
N VAL A 423 34.75 8.81 -24.07
CA VAL A 423 35.53 9.98 -24.49
C VAL A 423 36.98 9.78 -24.08
N PRO A 424 37.94 9.72 -25.03
CA PRO A 424 39.32 9.34 -24.73
C PRO A 424 39.95 10.15 -23.60
N ARG A 425 39.74 11.48 -23.56
CA ARG A 425 40.28 12.35 -22.51
C ARG A 425 39.74 12.03 -21.11
N LEU A 426 38.46 11.70 -20.98
CA LEU A 426 37.86 11.32 -19.70
C LEU A 426 38.20 9.87 -19.35
N ALA A 427 38.21 8.97 -20.33
CA ALA A 427 38.60 7.58 -20.14
C ALA A 427 40.07 7.45 -19.69
N THR A 428 40.97 8.34 -20.14
CA THR A 428 42.35 8.39 -19.64
C THR A 428 42.47 9.01 -18.24
N ALA A 429 41.55 9.91 -17.86
CA ALA A 429 41.55 10.52 -16.53
C ALA A 429 40.93 9.59 -15.48
N PHE A 430 39.94 8.80 -15.88
CA PHE A 430 39.26 7.81 -15.05
C PHE A 430 39.47 6.43 -15.67
N GLU A 431 40.59 5.77 -15.34
CA GLU A 431 40.97 4.47 -15.90
C GLU A 431 39.87 3.40 -15.75
N ASN A 432 38.99 3.52 -14.75
CA ASN A 432 37.79 2.68 -14.64
C ASN A 432 36.48 3.48 -14.62
N GLY A 433 36.32 4.42 -15.57
CA GLY A 433 35.09 5.20 -15.77
C GLY A 433 33.80 4.36 -15.88
N GLN A 434 33.91 3.07 -16.20
CA GLN A 434 32.78 2.12 -16.17
C GLN A 434 32.09 2.05 -14.80
N TRP A 435 32.81 2.21 -13.68
CA TRP A 435 32.22 2.17 -12.34
C TRP A 435 31.42 3.42 -11.99
N ILE A 436 31.81 4.57 -12.56
CA ILE A 436 31.03 5.81 -12.52
C ILE A 436 29.69 5.60 -13.23
N LEU A 437 29.72 5.00 -14.42
CA LEU A 437 28.51 4.62 -15.17
C LEU A 437 27.64 3.61 -14.42
N ILE A 438 28.24 2.58 -13.81
CA ILE A 438 27.54 1.59 -12.97
C ILE A 438 26.87 2.26 -11.77
N ALA A 439 27.55 3.22 -11.12
CA ALA A 439 26.99 4.01 -10.04
C ALA A 439 25.77 4.80 -10.51
N LEU A 440 25.88 5.52 -11.62
CA LEU A 440 24.81 6.29 -12.24
C LEU A 440 23.57 5.44 -12.57
N CYS A 441 23.74 4.25 -13.15
CA CYS A 441 22.64 3.33 -13.46
C CYS A 441 21.88 2.89 -12.20
N MET A 442 22.62 2.67 -11.11
CA MET A 442 22.08 2.05 -9.91
C MET A 442 21.47 3.06 -8.92
N THR A 443 21.87 4.33 -8.98
CA THR A 443 21.33 5.43 -8.15
C THR A 443 20.10 6.12 -8.75
N GLN A 444 19.55 5.62 -9.87
CA GLN A 444 18.33 6.17 -10.46
C GLN A 444 17.13 5.98 -9.53
N GLY A 445 16.22 6.94 -9.49
CA GLY A 445 14.96 6.86 -8.75
C GLY A 445 13.80 7.46 -9.56
N ASP A 446 12.59 7.04 -9.25
CA ASP A 446 11.38 7.60 -9.89
C ASP A 446 11.11 9.03 -9.42
N THR A 447 11.51 9.35 -8.18
CA THR A 447 11.49 10.71 -7.62
C THR A 447 12.89 11.14 -7.20
N VAL A 448 13.10 12.45 -7.02
CA VAL A 448 14.35 13.01 -6.49
C VAL A 448 14.66 12.38 -5.13
N GLY A 449 13.72 12.40 -4.17
CA GLY A 449 13.90 11.78 -2.86
C GLY A 449 14.18 10.27 -2.90
N GLY A 450 13.55 9.55 -3.83
CA GLY A 450 13.83 8.14 -4.08
C GLY A 450 15.26 7.91 -4.59
N ALA A 451 15.75 8.78 -5.47
CA ALA A 451 17.12 8.74 -5.96
C ALA A 451 18.13 9.00 -4.83
N PHE A 452 17.93 10.04 -4.02
CA PHE A 452 18.76 10.34 -2.84
C PHE A 452 18.78 9.19 -1.82
N THR A 453 17.63 8.55 -1.58
CA THR A 453 17.55 7.35 -0.75
C THR A 453 18.46 6.26 -1.32
N THR A 454 18.38 6.00 -2.63
CA THR A 454 19.22 4.98 -3.26
C THR A 454 20.70 5.35 -3.28
N MET A 455 21.06 6.63 -3.43
CA MET A 455 22.44 7.12 -3.31
C MET A 455 23.00 6.89 -1.92
N LYS A 456 22.24 7.25 -0.87
CA LYS A 456 22.61 7.00 0.53
C LYS A 456 22.86 5.52 0.78
N MET A 457 21.91 4.68 0.37
CA MET A 457 22.01 3.24 0.56
C MET A 457 23.15 2.61 -0.24
N ARG A 458 23.45 3.14 -1.44
CA ARG A 458 24.60 2.72 -2.23
C ARG A 458 25.91 3.06 -1.53
N LEU A 459 26.05 4.30 -1.04
CA LEU A 459 27.25 4.75 -0.34
C LEU A 459 27.52 3.86 0.88
N VAL A 460 26.50 3.66 1.72
CA VAL A 460 26.60 2.81 2.91
C VAL A 460 26.97 1.37 2.53
N GLY A 461 26.30 0.79 1.53
CA GLY A 461 26.61 -0.57 1.07
C GLY A 461 28.03 -0.72 0.53
N THR A 462 28.50 0.25 -0.28
CA THR A 462 29.86 0.24 -0.83
C THR A 462 30.91 0.36 0.28
N LEU A 463 30.70 1.22 1.28
CA LEU A 463 31.61 1.36 2.42
C LEU A 463 31.74 0.06 3.21
N PHE A 464 30.63 -0.57 3.59
CA PHE A 464 30.68 -1.87 4.30
C PHE A 464 31.36 -2.95 3.46
N GLY A 465 31.02 -3.02 2.17
CA GLY A 465 31.62 -3.99 1.27
C GLY A 465 33.13 -3.81 1.11
N ILE A 466 33.61 -2.57 1.03
CA ILE A 466 35.04 -2.26 0.94
C ILE A 466 35.76 -2.56 2.26
N MET A 467 35.15 -2.26 3.41
CA MET A 467 35.71 -2.62 4.72
C MET A 467 35.94 -4.13 4.83
N TRP A 468 34.95 -4.94 4.42
CA TRP A 468 35.12 -6.40 4.43
C TRP A 468 36.13 -6.90 3.40
N ALA A 469 36.19 -6.25 2.23
CA ALA A 469 37.19 -6.58 1.22
C ALA A 469 38.60 -6.40 1.79
N TYR A 470 38.83 -5.26 2.43
CA TYR A 470 40.10 -4.94 3.07
C TYR A 470 40.45 -5.93 4.20
N VAL A 471 39.49 -6.29 5.06
CA VAL A 471 39.68 -7.33 6.09
C VAL A 471 40.03 -8.68 5.49
N THR A 472 39.33 -9.10 4.44
CA THR A 472 39.59 -10.36 3.74
C THR A 472 40.99 -10.37 3.16
N TYR A 473 41.41 -9.27 2.52
CA TYR A 473 42.75 -9.10 1.99
C TYR A 473 43.81 -9.24 3.09
N LEU A 474 43.68 -8.51 4.19
CA LEU A 474 44.64 -8.59 5.31
C LEU A 474 44.73 -9.99 5.93
N SER A 475 43.64 -10.76 5.89
CA SER A 475 43.58 -12.09 6.52
C SER A 475 44.15 -13.20 5.64
N VAL A 476 43.98 -13.09 4.32
CA VAL A 476 44.14 -14.21 3.39
C VAL A 476 45.17 -13.93 2.27
N ASN A 477 45.54 -12.66 2.07
CA ASN A 477 46.30 -12.22 0.91
C ASN A 477 45.60 -12.64 -0.42
N ASP A 478 46.34 -13.07 -1.43
CA ASP A 478 45.82 -13.38 -2.78
C ASP A 478 45.41 -14.85 -2.98
N HIS A 479 45.26 -15.64 -1.90
CA HIS A 479 44.83 -17.04 -2.04
C HIS A 479 43.32 -17.18 -2.34
N VAL A 480 43.00 -17.36 -3.62
CA VAL A 480 41.63 -17.45 -4.18
C VAL A 480 40.66 -18.29 -3.33
N TYR A 481 41.03 -19.51 -2.95
CA TYR A 481 40.13 -20.41 -2.19
C TYR A 481 39.84 -19.91 -0.78
N HIS A 482 40.84 -19.36 -0.11
CA HIS A 482 40.66 -18.78 1.22
C HIS A 482 39.87 -17.46 1.13
N THR A 483 40.03 -16.69 0.04
CA THR A 483 39.23 -15.48 -0.22
C THR A 483 37.77 -15.87 -0.37
N PHE A 484 37.46 -16.92 -1.14
CA PHE A 484 36.11 -17.47 -1.21
C PHE A 484 35.59 -17.90 0.16
N GLY A 485 36.41 -18.60 0.96
CA GLY A 485 36.05 -18.99 2.32
C GLY A 485 35.64 -17.81 3.21
N MET A 486 36.35 -16.68 3.13
CA MET A 486 36.04 -15.45 3.87
C MET A 486 34.85 -14.66 3.31
N LEU A 487 34.54 -14.81 2.02
CA LEU A 487 33.38 -14.17 1.40
C LEU A 487 32.06 -14.86 1.78
N VAL A 488 32.06 -16.20 1.98
CA VAL A 488 30.85 -16.97 2.33
C VAL A 488 30.11 -16.42 3.57
N PRO A 489 30.73 -16.23 4.75
CA PRO A 489 30.02 -15.74 5.92
C PRO A 489 29.46 -14.33 5.71
N TRP A 490 30.18 -13.46 5.00
CA TRP A 490 29.71 -12.12 4.65
C TRP A 490 28.48 -12.15 3.75
N MET A 491 28.53 -13.00 2.74
CA MET A 491 27.41 -13.23 1.83
C MET A 491 26.17 -13.76 2.55
N LEU A 492 26.34 -14.61 3.57
CA LEU A 492 25.22 -15.09 4.39
C LEU A 492 24.62 -13.97 5.25
N ILE A 493 25.46 -13.17 5.93
CA ILE A 493 25.01 -12.06 6.78
C ILE A 493 24.26 -11.01 5.95
N PHE A 494 24.84 -10.55 4.84
CA PHE A 494 24.20 -9.55 4.00
C PHE A 494 23.09 -10.13 3.12
N GLY A 495 23.12 -11.42 2.83
CA GLY A 495 21.98 -12.16 2.27
C GLY A 495 20.78 -12.15 3.20
N TYR A 496 21.00 -12.30 4.52
CA TYR A 496 19.94 -12.17 5.52
C TYR A 496 19.47 -10.72 5.70
N LEU A 497 20.40 -9.75 5.82
CA LEU A 497 20.04 -8.32 5.92
C LEU A 497 19.30 -7.82 4.68
N LYS A 498 19.54 -8.44 3.52
CA LYS A 498 18.81 -8.15 2.28
C LYS A 498 17.30 -8.43 2.41
N LEU A 499 16.89 -9.33 3.31
CA LEU A 499 15.49 -9.64 3.58
C LEU A 499 14.78 -8.52 4.36
N LEU A 500 15.51 -7.56 4.92
CA LEU A 500 14.94 -6.38 5.59
C LEU A 500 14.62 -5.30 4.54
N PRO A 501 13.35 -4.94 4.29
CA PRO A 501 12.97 -4.04 3.19
C PRO A 501 13.66 -2.67 3.25
N THR A 502 13.92 -2.18 4.46
CA THR A 502 14.59 -0.89 4.68
C THR A 502 16.04 -0.91 4.25
N TRP A 503 16.75 -2.03 4.40
CA TRP A 503 18.19 -2.16 4.12
C TRP A 503 18.51 -2.98 2.87
N SER A 504 17.49 -3.54 2.20
CA SER A 504 17.63 -4.52 1.12
C SER A 504 18.62 -4.11 0.03
N TYR A 505 18.57 -2.85 -0.40
CA TYR A 505 19.45 -2.33 -1.42
C TYR A 505 20.89 -2.12 -0.92
N ALA A 506 21.07 -1.51 0.26
CA ALA A 506 22.39 -1.34 0.87
C ALA A 506 23.06 -2.70 1.11
N ALA A 507 22.29 -3.68 1.59
CA ALA A 507 22.76 -5.03 1.83
C ALA A 507 23.15 -5.76 0.55
N THR A 508 22.39 -5.58 -0.54
CA THR A 508 22.77 -6.11 -1.86
C THR A 508 24.12 -5.54 -2.31
N VAL A 509 24.31 -4.22 -2.20
CA VAL A 509 25.57 -3.57 -2.57
C VAL A 509 26.72 -4.05 -1.69
N ALA A 510 26.53 -4.11 -0.38
CA ALA A 510 27.52 -4.62 0.56
C ALA A 510 27.90 -6.08 0.29
N ALA A 511 26.95 -6.92 -0.13
CA ALA A 511 27.19 -8.32 -0.41
C ALA A 511 28.13 -8.53 -1.62
N PHE A 512 27.84 -7.90 -2.77
CA PHE A 512 28.64 -8.13 -3.98
C PHE A 512 29.92 -7.30 -4.05
N THR A 513 30.02 -6.16 -3.35
CA THR A 513 31.19 -5.27 -3.44
C THR A 513 32.52 -5.95 -3.06
N PRO A 514 32.64 -6.70 -1.95
CA PRO A 514 33.90 -7.38 -1.61
C PRO A 514 34.25 -8.49 -2.58
N VAL A 515 33.26 -9.14 -3.19
CA VAL A 515 33.46 -10.08 -4.29
C VAL A 515 34.14 -9.34 -5.45
N LEU A 516 33.62 -8.18 -5.87
CA LEU A 516 34.21 -7.38 -6.94
C LEU A 516 35.61 -6.83 -6.61
N VAL A 517 35.84 -6.40 -5.37
CA VAL A 517 37.10 -5.79 -4.93
C VAL A 517 38.22 -6.82 -4.84
N ASN A 518 38.00 -7.88 -4.07
CA ASN A 518 39.04 -8.89 -3.84
C ASN A 518 39.32 -9.69 -5.11
N LEU A 519 38.27 -10.04 -5.84
CA LEU A 519 38.43 -10.85 -7.03
C LEU A 519 38.89 -10.04 -8.24
N GLY A 520 38.45 -8.79 -8.37
CA GLY A 520 38.94 -7.88 -9.42
C GLY A 520 40.41 -7.50 -9.27
N ARG A 521 41.00 -7.66 -8.08
CA ARG A 521 42.43 -7.45 -7.82
C ARG A 521 43.30 -8.59 -8.35
N ILE A 522 42.85 -9.84 -8.25
CA ILE A 522 43.66 -11.06 -8.54
C ILE A 522 44.42 -10.98 -9.89
N PRO A 523 43.84 -10.48 -11.00
CA PRO A 523 44.56 -10.36 -12.27
C PRO A 523 45.75 -9.39 -12.26
N TYR A 524 45.76 -8.42 -11.34
CA TYR A 524 46.78 -7.37 -11.22
C TYR A 524 47.86 -7.72 -10.18
N GLY A 525 47.66 -8.78 -9.39
CA GLY A 525 48.61 -9.24 -8.36
C GLY A 525 49.00 -8.14 -7.36
N ASP A 526 50.26 -8.18 -6.91
CA ASP A 526 50.82 -7.21 -5.94
C ASP A 526 51.16 -5.83 -6.52
N VAL A 527 50.93 -5.60 -7.82
CA VAL A 527 51.27 -4.34 -8.50
C VAL A 527 50.48 -3.16 -7.92
N VAL A 528 49.29 -3.40 -7.38
CA VAL A 528 48.44 -2.37 -6.75
C VAL A 528 48.11 -2.78 -5.31
N PRO A 529 48.52 -2.00 -4.28
CA PRO A 529 48.13 -2.25 -2.90
C PRO A 529 46.60 -2.30 -2.76
N ALA A 530 46.07 -3.24 -1.97
CA ALA A 530 44.61 -3.39 -1.82
C ALA A 530 43.92 -2.10 -1.33
N GLY A 531 44.62 -1.28 -0.53
CA GLY A 531 44.15 0.04 -0.10
C GLY A 531 43.86 0.99 -1.28
N ASN A 532 44.63 0.92 -2.37
CA ASN A 532 44.45 1.79 -3.53
C ASN A 532 43.23 1.36 -4.35
N TYR A 533 43.02 0.06 -4.54
CA TYR A 533 41.85 -0.43 -5.30
C TYR A 533 40.53 -0.21 -4.53
N ALA A 534 40.57 -0.36 -3.20
CA ALA A 534 39.47 -0.01 -2.31
C ALA A 534 39.12 1.48 -2.38
N LEU A 535 40.13 2.36 -2.27
CA LEU A 535 39.96 3.81 -2.32
C LEU A 535 39.41 4.28 -3.67
N LEU A 536 39.92 3.71 -4.76
CA LEU A 536 39.46 3.97 -6.12
C LEU A 536 37.97 3.64 -6.30
N ARG A 537 37.46 2.58 -5.67
CA ARG A 537 36.01 2.27 -5.67
C ARG A 537 35.16 3.27 -4.90
N ILE A 538 35.69 3.87 -3.83
CA ILE A 538 35.00 4.94 -3.11
C ILE A 538 34.94 6.19 -3.99
N GLU A 539 36.06 6.57 -4.59
CA GLU A 539 36.18 7.75 -5.44
C GLU A 539 35.24 7.68 -6.64
N GLU A 540 35.28 6.58 -7.41
CA GLU A 540 34.42 6.37 -8.58
C GLU A 540 32.92 6.40 -8.23
N ASN A 541 32.56 5.84 -7.07
CA ASN A 541 31.18 5.85 -6.60
C ASN A 541 30.74 7.25 -6.15
N LEU A 542 31.63 8.02 -5.49
CA LEU A 542 31.36 9.41 -5.11
C LEU A 542 31.19 10.30 -6.33
N VAL A 543 32.06 10.17 -7.33
CA VAL A 543 31.94 10.89 -8.61
C VAL A 543 30.62 10.52 -9.30
N GLY A 544 30.30 9.23 -9.38
CA GLY A 544 29.03 8.75 -9.94
C GLY A 544 27.81 9.30 -9.21
N ILE A 545 27.83 9.32 -7.86
CA ILE A 545 26.76 9.92 -7.04
C ILE A 545 26.66 11.43 -7.26
N ALA A 546 27.78 12.15 -7.31
CA ALA A 546 27.80 13.61 -7.52
C ALA A 546 27.19 13.98 -8.87
N VAL A 547 27.58 13.26 -9.94
CA VAL A 547 26.98 13.43 -11.28
C VAL A 547 25.50 13.04 -11.24
N ALA A 548 25.14 11.96 -10.55
CA ALA A 548 23.74 11.53 -10.44
C ALA A 548 22.85 12.57 -9.74
N ILE A 549 23.36 13.27 -8.73
CA ILE A 549 22.66 14.37 -8.05
C ILE A 549 22.39 15.51 -9.04
N VAL A 550 23.42 15.95 -9.76
CA VAL A 550 23.29 17.03 -10.76
C VAL A 550 22.27 16.65 -11.82
N LEU A 551 22.38 15.45 -12.38
CA LEU A 551 21.46 14.97 -13.43
C LEU A 551 20.03 14.79 -12.92
N THR A 552 19.85 14.29 -11.70
CA THR A 552 18.51 14.07 -11.13
C THR A 552 17.79 15.39 -10.84
N LEU A 553 18.53 16.44 -10.48
CA LEU A 553 18.00 17.78 -10.25
C LEU A 553 17.83 18.58 -11.55
N ALA A 554 18.71 18.39 -12.54
CA ALA A 554 18.68 19.13 -13.81
C ALA A 554 17.75 18.53 -14.86
N ILE A 555 17.66 17.20 -14.96
CA ILE A 555 16.93 16.49 -16.03
C ILE A 555 15.60 15.96 -15.49
N PHE A 556 14.52 16.69 -15.80
CA PHE A 556 13.14 16.39 -15.37
C PHE A 556 13.07 16.02 -13.88
N PRO A 557 13.30 17.00 -12.97
CA PRO A 557 13.17 16.74 -11.55
C PRO A 557 11.70 16.46 -11.25
N VAL A 558 11.42 15.23 -10.81
CA VAL A 558 10.11 14.82 -10.31
C VAL A 558 10.25 14.72 -8.80
N PHE A 559 9.76 15.73 -8.08
CA PHE A 559 9.84 15.75 -6.62
C PHE A 559 8.76 14.85 -6.01
N ALA A 560 9.13 14.12 -4.97
CA ALA A 560 8.26 13.25 -4.22
C ALA A 560 7.13 14.03 -3.55
N ILE A 561 7.39 15.28 -3.12
CA ILE A 561 6.36 16.16 -2.57
C ILE A 561 5.25 16.48 -3.59
N ASP A 562 5.59 16.68 -4.85
CA ASP A 562 4.59 16.97 -5.90
C ASP A 562 3.76 15.72 -6.22
N VAL A 563 4.41 14.55 -6.29
CA VAL A 563 3.70 13.27 -6.49
C VAL A 563 2.81 12.96 -5.26
N LEU A 564 3.28 13.27 -4.06
CA LEU A 564 2.53 13.11 -2.82
C LEU A 564 1.27 13.97 -2.84
N LYS A 565 1.37 15.26 -3.20
CA LYS A 565 0.21 16.17 -3.32
C LYS A 565 -0.80 15.67 -4.36
N ASN A 566 -0.34 15.20 -5.52
CA ASN A 566 -1.22 14.59 -6.53
C ASN A 566 -1.92 13.32 -6.02
N ASN A 567 -1.21 12.49 -5.28
CA ASN A 567 -1.79 11.29 -4.67
C ASN A 567 -2.80 11.65 -3.57
N ILE A 568 -2.54 12.67 -2.75
CA ILE A 568 -3.47 13.19 -1.75
C ILE A 568 -4.76 13.68 -2.43
N GLN A 569 -4.64 14.48 -3.49
CA GLN A 569 -5.79 14.96 -4.25
C GLN A 569 -6.58 13.79 -4.88
N SER A 570 -5.88 12.83 -5.47
CA SER A 570 -6.50 11.62 -6.03
C SER A 570 -7.27 10.83 -4.98
N THR A 571 -6.74 10.76 -3.76
CA THR A 571 -7.41 10.11 -2.63
C THR A 571 -8.67 10.85 -2.21
N LEU A 572 -8.62 12.19 -2.10
CA LEU A 572 -9.81 13.00 -1.82
C LEU A 572 -10.90 12.82 -2.89
N GLN A 573 -10.49 12.73 -4.16
CA GLN A 573 -11.41 12.45 -5.26
C GLN A 573 -12.04 11.06 -5.14
N VAL A 574 -11.26 10.02 -4.79
CA VAL A 574 -11.82 8.68 -4.56
C VAL A 574 -12.82 8.69 -3.40
N CYS A 575 -12.52 9.37 -2.30
CA CYS A 575 -13.47 9.52 -1.19
C CYS A 575 -14.75 10.23 -1.60
N ARG A 576 -14.64 11.27 -2.44
CA ARG A 576 -15.79 11.97 -3.01
C ARG A 576 -16.66 11.04 -3.87
N GLU A 577 -16.02 10.27 -4.75
CA GLU A 577 -16.68 9.27 -5.59
C GLU A 577 -17.39 8.21 -4.71
N SER A 578 -16.77 7.79 -3.60
CA SER A 578 -17.38 6.87 -2.63
C SER A 578 -18.58 7.46 -1.92
N ILE A 579 -18.53 8.71 -1.46
CA ILE A 579 -19.70 9.39 -0.87
C ILE A 579 -20.86 9.45 -1.86
N THR A 580 -20.56 9.79 -3.12
CA THR A 580 -21.57 9.87 -4.17
C THR A 580 -22.21 8.50 -4.44
N SER A 581 -21.41 7.42 -4.47
CA SER A 581 -21.92 6.06 -4.62
C SER A 581 -22.76 5.63 -3.42
N ILE A 582 -22.31 5.87 -2.20
CA ILE A 582 -23.05 5.57 -0.96
C ILE A 582 -24.38 6.31 -0.93
N HIS A 583 -24.38 7.60 -1.29
CA HIS A 583 -25.59 8.41 -1.39
C HIS A 583 -26.60 7.81 -2.36
N SER A 584 -26.14 7.32 -3.52
CA SER A 584 -27.03 6.68 -4.50
C SER A 584 -27.66 5.37 -4.01
N ILE A 585 -26.97 4.61 -3.15
CA ILE A 585 -27.56 3.43 -2.48
C ILE A 585 -28.62 3.88 -1.49
N TYR A 586 -28.30 4.92 -0.72
CA TYR A 586 -29.21 5.43 0.30
C TYR A 586 -30.53 5.93 -0.30
N ASP A 587 -30.45 6.68 -1.41
CA ASP A 587 -31.64 7.18 -2.12
C ASP A 587 -32.47 6.02 -2.72
N GLN A 588 -31.83 4.92 -3.12
CA GLN A 588 -32.54 3.71 -3.57
C GLN A 588 -33.27 2.99 -2.43
N LEU A 589 -32.69 2.95 -1.23
CA LEU A 589 -33.29 2.29 -0.06
C LEU A 589 -34.47 3.07 0.53
N PHE A 590 -34.47 4.40 0.36
CA PHE A 590 -35.48 5.29 0.92
C PHE A 590 -36.02 6.26 -0.14
N PRO A 591 -36.78 5.76 -1.14
CA PRO A 591 -37.32 6.61 -2.20
C PRO A 591 -38.32 7.64 -1.65
N HIS A 592 -38.26 8.86 -2.16
CA HIS A 592 -39.25 9.90 -1.91
C HIS A 592 -40.56 9.58 -2.68
N GLU A 593 -41.64 9.24 -1.95
CA GLU A 593 -43.04 9.09 -2.41
C GLU A 593 -43.38 8.07 -3.53
N ASN A 594 -44.31 7.15 -3.21
CA ASN A 594 -45.30 6.45 -4.05
C ASN A 594 -44.99 6.19 -5.55
N LEU A 595 -43.81 5.70 -5.91
CA LEU A 595 -43.66 4.95 -7.16
C LEU A 595 -43.76 3.45 -6.88
N GLU A 596 -45.00 2.94 -6.90
CA GLU A 596 -45.26 1.54 -7.20
C GLU A 596 -44.85 1.27 -8.66
N VAL A 597 -43.61 0.86 -8.87
CA VAL A 597 -43.18 0.25 -10.13
C VAL A 597 -42.37 -1.01 -9.81
N ASP A 598 -42.61 -2.08 -10.56
CA ASP A 598 -41.86 -3.33 -10.53
C ASP A 598 -40.36 -3.10 -10.86
N ILE A 599 -39.53 -2.84 -9.83
CA ILE A 599 -38.10 -2.50 -9.94
C ILE A 599 -37.16 -3.72 -9.67
N ILE A 600 -37.73 -4.86 -9.26
CA ILE A 600 -37.02 -5.93 -8.55
C ILE A 600 -35.84 -6.57 -9.33
N ASP A 601 -35.91 -6.67 -10.66
CA ASP A 601 -34.81 -7.22 -11.48
C ASP A 601 -33.77 -6.18 -11.92
N VAL A 602 -34.12 -4.88 -11.88
CA VAL A 602 -33.18 -3.77 -12.15
C VAL A 602 -32.39 -3.41 -10.88
N GLU A 603 -33.01 -3.56 -9.70
CA GLU A 603 -32.42 -3.29 -8.38
C GLU A 603 -31.23 -4.21 -8.06
N LYS A 604 -31.38 -5.54 -8.18
CA LYS A 604 -30.29 -6.49 -7.86
C LYS A 604 -29.07 -6.33 -8.76
N LYS A 605 -29.29 -5.97 -10.04
CA LYS A 605 -28.19 -5.75 -10.99
C LYS A 605 -27.43 -4.45 -10.68
N ASN A 606 -28.14 -3.41 -10.24
CA ASN A 606 -27.54 -2.15 -9.80
C ASN A 606 -26.79 -2.32 -8.48
N GLU A 607 -27.30 -3.11 -7.53
CA GLU A 607 -26.64 -3.34 -6.23
C GLU A 607 -25.26 -4.01 -6.39
N GLN A 608 -25.18 -5.09 -7.18
CA GLN A 608 -23.90 -5.76 -7.45
C GLN A 608 -22.92 -4.83 -8.18
N GLU A 609 -23.42 -4.00 -9.09
CA GLU A 609 -22.61 -3.02 -9.81
C GLU A 609 -22.07 -1.95 -8.85
N ILE A 610 -22.90 -1.39 -7.97
CA ILE A 610 -22.49 -0.39 -6.98
C ILE A 610 -21.49 -0.99 -5.97
N LYS A 611 -21.75 -2.19 -5.46
CA LYS A 611 -20.82 -2.89 -4.56
C LYS A 611 -19.46 -3.09 -5.23
N SER A 612 -19.46 -3.49 -6.50
CA SER A 612 -18.22 -3.63 -7.27
C SER A 612 -17.49 -2.30 -7.47
N ILE A 613 -18.21 -1.17 -7.56
CA ILE A 613 -17.65 0.18 -7.65
C ILE A 613 -16.99 0.56 -6.32
N ILE A 614 -17.68 0.36 -5.20
CA ILE A 614 -17.15 0.64 -3.85
C ILE A 614 -15.89 -0.21 -3.57
N ASP A 615 -15.91 -1.49 -3.92
CA ASP A 615 -14.72 -2.35 -3.82
C ASP A 615 -13.58 -1.88 -4.72
N THR A 616 -13.89 -1.29 -5.89
CA THR A 616 -12.88 -0.68 -6.78
C THR A 616 -12.25 0.52 -6.10
N GLN A 617 -13.08 1.39 -5.53
CA GLN A 617 -12.64 2.59 -4.83
C GLN A 617 -11.81 2.24 -3.60
N ARG A 618 -12.21 1.24 -2.81
CA ARG A 618 -11.46 0.72 -1.65
C ARG A 618 -10.07 0.25 -2.05
N SER A 619 -9.96 -0.58 -3.09
CA SER A 619 -8.65 -1.05 -3.58
C SER A 619 -7.78 0.11 -4.07
N ARG A 620 -8.36 1.06 -4.81
CA ARG A 620 -7.64 2.25 -5.28
C ARG A 620 -7.18 3.14 -4.13
N PHE A 621 -8.02 3.31 -3.12
CA PHE A 621 -7.71 4.08 -1.91
C PHE A 621 -6.50 3.48 -1.17
N HIS A 622 -6.51 2.17 -0.89
CA HIS A 622 -5.38 1.49 -0.25
C HIS A 622 -4.07 1.61 -1.06
N GLN A 623 -4.16 1.51 -2.39
CA GLN A 623 -3.00 1.70 -3.26
C GLN A 623 -2.45 3.13 -3.17
N LEU A 624 -3.32 4.15 -3.12
CA LEU A 624 -2.91 5.54 -2.99
C LEU A 624 -2.29 5.82 -1.61
N ILE A 625 -2.92 5.38 -0.52
CA ILE A 625 -2.42 5.56 0.85
C ILE A 625 -1.04 4.89 1.04
N SER A 626 -0.88 3.65 0.58
CA SER A 626 0.42 2.96 0.67
C SER A 626 1.50 3.70 -0.12
N SER A 627 1.18 4.24 -1.29
CA SER A 627 2.09 5.09 -2.06
C SER A 627 2.41 6.40 -1.35
N GLN A 628 1.42 7.06 -0.72
CA GLN A 628 1.63 8.34 -0.03
C GLN A 628 2.65 8.20 1.11
N ARG A 629 2.57 7.14 1.93
CA ARG A 629 3.51 6.93 3.05
C ARG A 629 4.97 6.81 2.59
N VAL A 630 5.20 6.05 1.51
CA VAL A 630 6.55 5.94 0.92
C VAL A 630 7.01 7.30 0.40
N LEU A 631 6.11 8.07 -0.21
CA LEU A 631 6.42 9.40 -0.72
C LEU A 631 6.70 10.43 0.38
N VAL A 632 6.07 10.33 1.56
CA VAL A 632 6.41 11.18 2.73
C VAL A 632 7.86 10.94 3.14
N GLY A 633 8.28 9.67 3.21
CA GLY A 633 9.68 9.32 3.52
C GLY A 633 10.67 9.75 2.43
N HIS A 634 10.26 9.72 1.15
CA HIS A 634 11.10 10.26 0.08
C HIS A 634 11.18 11.78 0.14
N ALA A 635 10.06 12.48 0.37
CA ALA A 635 9.99 13.94 0.44
C ALA A 635 10.80 14.51 1.61
N SER A 636 10.89 13.81 2.75
CA SER A 636 11.73 14.23 3.88
C SER A 636 13.23 14.15 3.60
N LEU A 637 13.64 13.36 2.61
CA LEU A 637 15.03 13.23 2.17
C LEU A 637 15.36 14.13 0.98
N GLU A 638 14.37 14.86 0.44
CA GLU A 638 14.63 15.80 -0.63
C GLU A 638 15.41 17.00 -0.08
N PRO A 639 16.45 17.45 -0.77
CA PRO A 639 17.17 18.63 -0.33
C PRO A 639 16.19 19.80 -0.37
N THR A 640 16.01 20.46 0.78
CA THR A 640 15.37 21.77 0.87
C THR A 640 16.31 22.80 0.25
N MET A 641 16.48 22.69 -1.07
CA MET A 641 17.19 23.68 -1.84
C MET A 641 16.43 25.00 -1.74
N TRP A 642 17.11 26.10 -2.05
CA TRP A 642 16.76 27.52 -2.23
C TRP A 642 15.30 27.88 -2.66
N TRP A 643 14.48 26.91 -3.06
CA TRP A 643 13.09 27.02 -3.50
C TRP A 643 12.06 26.79 -2.40
N PHE A 644 12.39 26.05 -1.33
CA PHE A 644 11.51 25.81 -0.18
C PHE A 644 12.10 26.48 1.05
N HIS A 645 11.62 27.68 1.36
CA HIS A 645 12.14 28.45 2.48
C HIS A 645 11.74 27.86 3.85
N ASN A 646 10.68 27.05 3.88
CA ASN A 646 10.21 26.33 5.05
C ASN A 646 10.38 24.82 4.85
N SER A 647 10.88 24.14 5.88
CA SER A 647 11.18 22.70 5.86
C SER A 647 9.91 21.86 5.70
N PHE A 648 9.94 20.87 4.80
CA PHE A 648 8.90 19.84 4.71
C PHE A 648 8.71 19.16 6.07
N SER A 649 7.47 19.15 6.57
CA SER A 649 7.15 18.57 7.88
C SER A 649 6.52 17.19 7.69
N SER A 650 7.34 16.13 7.72
CA SER A 650 6.86 14.75 7.57
C SER A 650 5.74 14.41 8.54
N ILE A 651 5.83 14.84 9.80
CA ILE A 651 4.83 14.60 10.85
C ILE A 651 3.44 15.12 10.46
N ARG A 652 3.36 16.27 9.78
CA ARG A 652 2.09 16.88 9.38
C ARG A 652 1.46 16.15 8.19
N TYR A 653 2.29 15.76 7.23
CA TYR A 653 1.83 14.93 6.12
C TYR A 653 1.42 13.53 6.59
N ASP A 654 2.13 12.93 7.54
CA ASP A 654 1.72 11.67 8.16
C ASP A 654 0.37 11.82 8.87
N THR A 655 0.18 12.92 9.62
CA THR A 655 -1.11 13.25 10.25
C THR A 655 -2.23 13.40 9.21
N LEU A 656 -1.95 14.07 8.09
CA LEU A 656 -2.89 14.24 6.98
C LEU A 656 -3.26 12.88 6.35
N VAL A 657 -2.28 12.01 6.11
CA VAL A 657 -2.50 10.67 5.58
C VAL A 657 -3.35 9.85 6.55
N GLU A 658 -3.12 9.94 7.86
CA GLU A 658 -3.95 9.28 8.87
C GLU A 658 -5.40 9.82 8.86
N GLN A 659 -5.59 11.14 8.73
CA GLN A 659 -6.93 11.71 8.62
C GLN A 659 -7.68 11.24 7.36
N GLN A 660 -6.98 11.05 6.23
CA GLN A 660 -7.60 10.45 5.03
C GLN A 660 -8.04 9.00 5.30
N ILE A 661 -7.23 8.24 6.04
CA ILE A 661 -7.55 6.86 6.44
C ILE A 661 -8.77 6.84 7.37
N ASP A 662 -8.83 7.74 8.35
CA ASP A 662 -9.96 7.87 9.27
C ASP A 662 -11.25 8.27 8.55
N MET A 663 -11.16 9.17 7.57
CA MET A 663 -12.28 9.54 6.72
C MET A 663 -12.80 8.32 5.95
N PHE A 664 -11.89 7.53 5.36
CA PHE A 664 -12.26 6.31 4.65
C PHE A 664 -12.83 5.22 5.56
N ARG A 665 -12.34 5.11 6.80
CA ARG A 665 -12.91 4.21 7.83
C ARG A 665 -14.37 4.55 8.11
N MET A 666 -14.70 5.83 8.30
CA MET A 666 -16.08 6.24 8.54
C MET A 666 -16.98 5.98 7.32
N LEU A 667 -16.47 6.18 6.10
CA LEU A 667 -17.20 5.81 4.88
C LEU A 667 -17.47 4.30 4.80
N HIS A 668 -16.48 3.48 5.16
CA HIS A 668 -16.66 2.03 5.20
C HIS A 668 -17.69 1.59 6.26
N ASN A 669 -17.73 2.27 7.41
CA ASN A 669 -18.74 2.01 8.43
C ASN A 669 -20.14 2.32 7.90
N ILE A 670 -20.34 3.48 7.24
CA ILE A 670 -21.62 3.85 6.64
C ILE A 670 -22.06 2.81 5.61
N ASP A 671 -21.17 2.40 4.70
CA ASP A 671 -21.41 1.35 3.70
C ASP A 671 -21.84 0.01 4.35
N THR A 672 -21.14 -0.40 5.41
CA THR A 672 -21.46 -1.63 6.16
C THR A 672 -22.82 -1.55 6.83
N ILE A 673 -23.15 -0.39 7.41
CA ILE A 673 -24.45 -0.15 8.06
C ILE A 673 -25.58 -0.21 7.03
N LEU A 674 -25.41 0.46 5.89
CA LEU A 674 -26.41 0.45 4.82
C LEU A 674 -26.65 -0.95 4.27
N THR A 675 -25.58 -1.71 4.04
CA THR A 675 -25.68 -3.11 3.61
C THR A 675 -26.49 -3.93 4.62
N ARG A 676 -26.25 -3.73 5.92
CA ARG A 676 -26.97 -4.43 6.98
C ARG A 676 -28.44 -4.04 7.05
N ILE A 677 -28.75 -2.75 6.95
CA ILE A 677 -30.13 -2.27 6.90
C ILE A 677 -30.84 -2.89 5.68
N ASN A 678 -30.18 -2.93 4.52
CA ASN A 678 -30.71 -3.57 3.32
C ASN A 678 -30.97 -5.07 3.50
N GLU A 679 -30.05 -5.81 4.14
CA GLU A 679 -30.25 -7.24 4.46
C GLU A 679 -31.45 -7.45 5.41
N CYS A 680 -31.60 -6.60 6.43
CA CYS A 680 -32.77 -6.61 7.30
C CYS A 680 -34.05 -6.29 6.51
N VAL A 681 -33.98 -5.34 5.57
CA VAL A 681 -35.11 -4.92 4.74
C VAL A 681 -35.61 -6.01 3.80
N ASN A 682 -34.68 -6.67 3.10
CA ASN A 682 -35.03 -7.69 2.12
C ASN A 682 -35.60 -8.97 2.72
N ASN A 683 -35.22 -9.29 3.97
CA ASN A 683 -35.65 -10.51 4.64
C ASN A 683 -37.06 -10.43 5.25
N ASP A 684 -37.67 -9.25 5.39
CA ASP A 684 -38.97 -9.10 6.07
C ASP A 684 -39.78 -7.88 5.59
N LYS A 685 -40.09 -7.86 4.29
CA LYS A 685 -40.75 -6.73 3.59
C LYS A 685 -42.09 -6.32 4.23
N ASP A 686 -42.87 -7.28 4.74
CA ASP A 686 -44.20 -7.02 5.31
C ASP A 686 -44.12 -6.35 6.70
N GLN A 687 -43.15 -6.73 7.54
CA GLN A 687 -42.91 -6.04 8.81
C GLN A 687 -42.43 -4.61 8.61
N ILE A 688 -41.70 -4.36 7.52
CA ILE A 688 -41.16 -3.03 7.22
C ILE A 688 -42.18 -2.13 6.58
N LYS A 689 -43.13 -2.65 5.79
CA LYS A 689 -44.31 -1.87 5.41
C LYS A 689 -45.11 -1.43 6.64
N ASN A 690 -45.18 -2.28 7.67
CA ASN A 690 -45.80 -1.92 8.94
C ASN A 690 -44.97 -0.89 9.72
N LEU A 691 -43.64 -1.07 9.86
CA LEU A 691 -42.75 -0.05 10.45
C LEU A 691 -42.85 1.27 9.69
N GLN A 692 -42.84 1.25 8.36
CA GLN A 692 -43.02 2.40 7.48
C GLN A 692 -44.38 3.07 7.72
N MET A 693 -45.48 2.32 7.82
CA MET A 693 -46.80 2.86 8.16
C MET A 693 -46.84 3.49 9.56
N TYR A 694 -46.27 2.84 10.57
CA TYR A 694 -46.16 3.41 11.94
C TYR A 694 -45.20 4.62 12.00
N THR A 695 -44.22 4.70 11.08
CA THR A 695 -43.33 5.86 10.94
C THR A 695 -43.86 6.95 10.00
N ALA A 696 -44.82 6.64 9.13
CA ALA A 696 -45.44 7.59 8.20
C ALA A 696 -46.36 8.57 8.93
N ASP A 697 -47.07 8.11 9.95
CA ASP A 697 -47.76 9.00 10.90
C ASP A 697 -46.80 9.78 11.79
N SER A 698 -45.49 9.49 11.71
CA SER A 698 -44.56 9.84 12.75
C SER A 698 -43.17 10.21 12.18
N PHE A 699 -43.11 11.24 11.30
CA PHE A 699 -42.02 12.05 10.67
C PHE A 699 -40.50 11.77 10.88
N PHE A 700 -40.07 10.91 11.81
CA PHE A 700 -38.70 10.64 12.22
C PHE A 700 -37.79 10.08 11.13
N LEU A 701 -38.21 9.03 10.41
CA LEU A 701 -37.40 8.44 9.34
C LEU A 701 -37.23 9.39 8.12
N PRO A 702 -38.31 10.05 7.65
CA PRO A 702 -38.21 11.08 6.61
C PRO A 702 -37.29 12.24 6.98
N ASP A 703 -37.36 12.74 8.21
CA ASP A 703 -36.51 13.83 8.70
C ASP A 703 -35.02 13.41 8.74
N LEU A 704 -34.73 12.22 9.29
CA LEU A 704 -33.38 11.67 9.32
C LEU A 704 -32.80 11.44 7.92
N HIS A 705 -33.63 10.98 6.98
CA HIS A 705 -33.23 10.79 5.59
C HIS A 705 -32.84 12.11 4.94
N ILE A 706 -33.68 13.14 5.06
CA ILE A 706 -33.39 14.49 4.55
C ILE A 706 -32.08 15.03 5.16
N GLU A 707 -31.84 14.77 6.44
CA GLU A 707 -30.63 15.20 7.14
C GLU A 707 -29.37 14.49 6.65
N LEU A 708 -29.42 13.17 6.47
CA LEU A 708 -28.30 12.38 5.93
C LEU A 708 -27.99 12.75 4.47
N VAL A 709 -29.02 12.96 3.65
CA VAL A 709 -28.87 13.45 2.27
C VAL A 709 -28.21 14.83 2.26
N ASN A 710 -28.67 15.75 3.10
CA ASN A 710 -28.08 17.08 3.22
C ASN A 710 -26.62 17.03 3.70
N LEU A 711 -26.32 16.17 4.67
CA LEU A 711 -24.99 15.98 5.22
C LEU A 711 -24.03 15.36 4.19
N SER A 712 -24.50 14.35 3.44
CA SER A 712 -23.78 13.75 2.32
C SER A 712 -23.44 14.77 1.23
N ARG A 713 -24.42 15.59 0.84
CA ARG A 713 -24.21 16.68 -0.14
C ARG A 713 -23.16 17.69 0.37
N GLN A 714 -23.26 18.12 1.62
CA GLN A 714 -22.30 19.07 2.21
C GLN A 714 -20.89 18.48 2.31
N LEU A 715 -20.76 17.20 2.65
CA LEU A 715 -19.47 16.50 2.65
C LEU A 715 -18.88 16.41 1.25
N ASN A 716 -19.70 16.10 0.25
CA ASN A 716 -19.28 16.07 -1.16
C ASN A 716 -18.81 17.46 -1.64
N ASP A 717 -19.53 18.52 -1.28
CA ASP A 717 -19.16 19.90 -1.59
C ASP A 717 -17.85 20.29 -0.89
N CYS A 718 -17.71 19.95 0.40
CA CYS A 718 -16.51 20.14 1.18
C CYS A 718 -15.30 19.43 0.53
N LEU A 719 -15.40 18.16 0.18
CA LEU A 719 -14.33 17.42 -0.51
C LEU A 719 -14.02 18.00 -1.90
N SER A 720 -15.03 18.50 -2.62
CA SER A 720 -14.86 19.18 -3.89
C SER A 720 -14.06 20.48 -3.73
N LEU A 721 -14.38 21.28 -2.70
CA LEU A 721 -13.66 22.49 -2.34
C LEU A 721 -12.22 22.17 -1.92
N TRP A 722 -12.00 21.16 -1.08
CA TRP A 722 -10.65 20.72 -0.68
C TRP A 722 -9.82 20.22 -1.86
N SER A 723 -10.41 19.40 -2.74
CA SER A 723 -9.72 18.92 -3.95
C SER A 723 -9.36 20.06 -4.89
N SER A 724 -10.27 21.03 -5.04
CA SER A 724 -10.05 22.24 -5.86
C SER A 724 -8.97 23.13 -5.26
N TYR A 725 -9.03 23.37 -3.93
CA TYR A 725 -8.03 24.10 -3.18
C TYR A 725 -6.66 23.43 -3.28
N PHE A 726 -6.56 22.11 -3.09
CA PHE A 726 -5.29 21.38 -3.24
C PHE A 726 -4.73 21.43 -4.67
N ALA A 727 -5.58 21.33 -5.69
CA ALA A 727 -5.13 21.48 -7.08
C ALA A 727 -4.53 22.87 -7.34
N LEU A 728 -5.11 23.87 -6.69
CA LEU A 728 -4.71 25.26 -6.75
C LEU A 728 -3.42 25.58 -5.97
N THR A 729 -3.05 24.77 -4.97
CA THR A 729 -1.81 24.95 -4.18
C THR A 729 -0.59 24.19 -4.71
N GLN A 730 -0.74 23.44 -5.80
CA GLN A 730 0.39 22.75 -6.45
C GLN A 730 1.43 23.76 -6.99
N THR A 731 2.72 23.42 -6.83
CA THR A 731 3.86 24.32 -7.05
C THR A 731 3.99 24.80 -8.51
N ARG A 732 4.53 26.02 -8.67
CA ARG A 732 4.83 26.64 -9.98
C ARG A 732 5.64 25.74 -10.92
N PHE A 733 6.55 24.92 -10.40
CA PHE A 733 7.42 24.08 -11.24
C PHE A 733 6.66 22.92 -11.92
N TYR A 734 5.70 22.32 -11.20
CA TYR A 734 4.80 21.30 -11.75
C TYR A 734 3.83 21.89 -12.79
N ARG A 735 3.33 23.12 -12.54
CA ARG A 735 2.55 23.87 -13.56
C ARG A 735 3.38 24.22 -14.79
N ILE A 736 4.60 24.71 -14.63
CA ILE A 736 5.48 25.05 -15.76
C ILE A 736 5.74 23.84 -16.67
N PHE A 737 5.91 22.64 -16.11
CA PHE A 737 6.13 21.43 -16.91
C PHE A 737 4.84 20.83 -17.49
N ARG A 738 3.72 20.91 -16.77
CA ARG A 738 2.41 20.44 -17.25
C ARG A 738 1.80 21.38 -18.30
N ASP A 739 2.05 22.68 -18.17
CA ASP A 739 1.52 23.76 -19.02
C ASP A 739 2.52 24.19 -20.11
N CYS A 740 3.53 23.37 -20.45
CA CYS A 740 4.30 23.56 -21.69
C CYS A 740 3.42 23.57 -22.96
N THR A 741 2.12 23.24 -22.85
CA THR A 741 1.11 23.37 -23.90
C THR A 741 0.13 24.54 -23.72
N TYR A 742 0.19 25.33 -22.64
CA TYR A 742 -0.69 26.49 -22.46
C TYR A 742 0.04 27.69 -21.85
N SER A 743 -0.12 28.84 -22.50
CA SER A 743 0.65 30.06 -22.28
C SER A 743 0.72 30.52 -20.83
N ARG A 744 1.95 30.61 -20.29
CA ARG A 744 2.49 31.64 -19.39
C ARG A 744 1.43 32.50 -18.66
N THR A 745 0.77 31.96 -17.65
CA THR A 745 -0.07 32.78 -16.74
C THR A 745 0.79 33.34 -15.61
N LYS A 746 0.90 34.68 -15.58
CA LYS A 746 1.16 35.40 -14.34
C LYS A 746 0.07 34.97 -13.36
N LEU A 747 0.44 34.65 -12.12
CA LEU A 747 -0.50 34.49 -11.02
C LEU A 747 -1.35 35.78 -10.98
N HIS A 748 -2.59 35.71 -11.44
CA HIS A 748 -3.43 36.90 -11.50
C HIS A 748 -4.03 37.11 -10.11
N GLU A 749 -4.27 38.35 -9.72
CA GLU A 749 -5.02 38.72 -8.51
C GLU A 749 -6.38 37.98 -8.43
N ASN A 750 -6.96 37.66 -9.59
CA ASN A 750 -8.13 36.80 -9.73
C ASN A 750 -7.95 35.39 -9.16
N ASP A 751 -6.76 34.80 -9.24
CA ASP A 751 -6.49 33.48 -8.64
C ASP A 751 -6.54 33.58 -7.12
N LEU A 752 -5.92 34.61 -6.51
CA LEU A 752 -5.98 34.88 -5.07
C LEU A 752 -7.41 35.13 -4.58
N SER A 753 -8.18 35.98 -5.26
CA SER A 753 -9.60 36.18 -4.95
C SER A 753 -10.40 34.88 -5.01
N LYS A 754 -10.10 34.01 -5.98
CA LYS A 754 -10.72 32.68 -6.08
C LYS A 754 -10.33 31.77 -4.90
N HIS A 755 -9.09 31.84 -4.41
CA HIS A 755 -8.67 31.12 -3.21
C HIS A 755 -9.40 31.62 -1.96
N GLU A 756 -9.57 32.93 -1.80
CA GLU A 756 -10.38 33.53 -0.73
C GLU A 756 -11.79 32.98 -0.74
N GLN A 757 -12.41 33.00 -1.92
CA GLN A 757 -13.78 32.58 -2.10
C GLN A 757 -13.95 31.10 -1.74
N TYR A 758 -13.02 30.24 -2.15
CA TYR A 758 -13.05 28.84 -1.76
C TYR A 758 -12.89 28.63 -0.25
N LEU A 759 -12.02 29.40 0.43
CA LEU A 759 -11.85 29.32 1.88
C LEU A 759 -13.08 29.83 2.63
N ILE A 760 -13.69 30.93 2.19
CA ILE A 760 -14.92 31.49 2.76
C ILE A 760 -16.09 30.51 2.57
N GLU A 761 -16.29 29.99 1.36
CA GLU A 761 -17.35 29.03 1.05
C GLU A 761 -17.19 27.73 1.85
N LEU A 762 -15.94 27.30 2.02
CA LEU A 762 -15.59 26.14 2.83
C LEU A 762 -15.86 26.38 4.32
N HIS A 763 -15.45 27.53 4.86
CA HIS A 763 -15.73 27.91 6.25
C HIS A 763 -17.25 27.98 6.51
N HIS A 764 -18.01 28.56 5.59
CA HIS A 764 -19.47 28.58 5.67
C HIS A 764 -20.08 27.17 5.59
N THR A 765 -19.57 26.32 4.69
CA THR A 765 -20.04 24.93 4.56
C THR A 765 -19.75 24.14 5.83
N ILE A 766 -18.57 24.31 6.43
CA ILE A 766 -18.18 23.69 7.70
C ILE A 766 -19.08 24.17 8.83
N ASN A 767 -19.25 25.48 9.01
CA ASN A 767 -20.09 26.03 10.09
C ASN A 767 -21.55 25.61 9.91
N ARG A 768 -22.05 25.60 8.67
CA ARG A 768 -23.38 25.08 8.34
C ARG A 768 -23.48 23.61 8.71
N LEU A 769 -22.48 22.81 8.36
CA LEU A 769 -22.45 21.40 8.67
C LEU A 769 -22.43 21.16 10.19
N GLN A 770 -21.62 21.89 10.95
CA GLN A 770 -21.60 21.80 12.43
C GLN A 770 -22.95 22.20 13.06
N ASN A 771 -23.51 23.35 12.65
CA ASN A 771 -24.74 23.89 13.24
C ASN A 771 -25.98 23.07 12.84
N GLN A 772 -26.09 22.70 11.55
CA GLN A 772 -27.22 21.88 11.10
C GLN A 772 -27.16 20.49 11.72
N HIS A 773 -25.97 19.91 11.86
CA HIS A 773 -25.79 18.64 12.53
C HIS A 773 -26.24 18.68 13.99
N GLN A 774 -25.83 19.69 14.77
CA GLN A 774 -26.28 19.83 16.16
C GLN A 774 -27.81 19.98 16.25
N ASN A 775 -28.39 20.82 15.39
CA ASN A 775 -29.84 21.03 15.36
C ASN A 775 -30.63 19.78 14.92
N SER A 776 -30.01 18.90 14.14
CA SER A 776 -30.54 17.60 13.72
C SER A 776 -30.57 16.62 14.89
N ILE A 777 -29.47 16.52 15.64
CA ILE A 777 -29.41 15.77 16.91
C ILE A 777 -30.54 16.21 17.82
N ASP A 778 -30.62 17.51 18.07
CA ASP A 778 -31.52 18.06 19.06
C ASP A 778 -32.98 17.81 18.66
N ARG A 779 -33.30 17.83 17.35
CA ARG A 779 -34.64 17.49 16.83
C ARG A 779 -34.97 16.00 16.96
N VAL A 780 -34.06 15.11 16.57
CA VAL A 780 -34.22 13.65 16.69
C VAL A 780 -34.41 13.25 18.16
N LEU A 781 -33.54 13.76 19.03
CA LEU A 781 -33.58 13.52 20.47
C LEU A 781 -34.85 14.09 21.10
N LYS A 782 -35.22 15.32 20.75
CA LYS A 782 -36.45 15.95 21.23
C LYS A 782 -37.68 15.16 20.80
N ASN A 783 -37.77 14.71 19.54
CA ASN A 783 -38.90 13.91 19.06
C ASN A 783 -38.97 12.56 19.79
N TYR A 784 -37.82 11.95 20.09
CA TYR A 784 -37.73 10.73 20.89
C TYR A 784 -38.21 10.96 22.35
N LEU A 785 -37.74 12.03 22.99
CA LEU A 785 -38.13 12.42 24.35
C LEU A 785 -39.60 12.85 24.46
N ASP A 786 -40.09 13.64 23.50
CA ASP A 786 -41.47 14.10 23.43
C ASP A 786 -42.42 12.89 23.27
N ARG A 787 -42.00 11.85 22.54
CA ARG A 787 -42.79 10.61 22.43
C ARG A 787 -42.72 9.72 23.65
N LEU A 788 -41.55 9.62 24.30
CA LEU A 788 -41.43 8.94 25.59
C LEU A 788 -42.32 9.59 26.65
N THR A 789 -42.42 10.92 26.62
CA THR A 789 -43.23 11.69 27.58
C THR A 789 -44.71 11.76 27.23
N GLN A 790 -45.09 11.70 25.94
CA GLN A 790 -46.49 11.71 25.48
C GLN A 790 -47.13 10.32 25.40
N ALA A 791 -46.37 9.22 25.55
CA ALA A 791 -46.93 7.88 25.53
C ALA A 791 -47.78 7.60 26.78
N GLU A 792 -49.10 7.76 26.65
CA GLU A 792 -50.06 7.05 27.49
C GLU A 792 -49.83 5.53 27.33
N LEU A 793 -49.22 4.95 28.36
CA LEU A 793 -48.69 3.60 28.50
C LEU A 793 -47.38 3.27 27.73
N PRO A 794 -46.30 2.91 28.47
CA PRO A 794 -45.07 2.31 27.93
C PRO A 794 -45.32 1.14 26.96
N SER A 795 -46.45 0.43 27.09
CA SER A 795 -46.82 -0.73 26.26
C SER A 795 -46.99 -0.45 24.76
N LYS A 796 -47.13 0.81 24.33
CA LYS A 796 -47.12 1.19 22.89
C LYS A 796 -45.74 1.50 22.33
N PHE A 797 -44.75 1.75 23.19
CA PHE A 797 -43.34 1.89 22.81
C PHE A 797 -42.58 0.56 22.93
N ILE A 798 -43.02 -0.31 23.86
CA ILE A 798 -42.59 -1.71 24.03
C ILE A 798 -42.75 -2.64 22.79
N PRO A 799 -43.58 -2.40 21.76
CA PRO A 799 -43.60 -3.26 20.57
C PRO A 799 -42.28 -3.23 19.79
N TYR A 800 -41.40 -2.26 20.06
CA TYR A 800 -40.03 -2.22 19.54
C TYR A 800 -39.03 -3.07 20.36
N VAL A 801 -39.36 -3.41 21.62
CA VAL A 801 -38.52 -4.22 22.53
C VAL A 801 -38.65 -5.72 22.25
N GLU A 802 -39.78 -6.17 21.71
CA GLU A 802 -40.01 -7.59 21.37
C GLU A 802 -39.53 -7.98 19.96
N ASN A 803 -39.07 -7.03 19.14
CA ASN A 803 -38.61 -7.30 17.78
C ASN A 803 -37.12 -7.02 17.61
N ASP A 804 -36.31 -8.08 17.74
CA ASP A 804 -34.85 -8.06 17.54
C ASP A 804 -34.43 -7.31 16.26
N LYS A 805 -35.22 -7.35 15.18
CA LYS A 805 -34.89 -6.68 13.92
C LYS A 805 -35.07 -5.16 13.99
N ALA A 806 -36.06 -4.69 14.75
CA ALA A 806 -36.29 -3.26 14.93
C ALA A 806 -35.14 -2.60 15.71
N ASP A 807 -34.64 -3.28 16.75
CA ASP A 807 -33.47 -2.83 17.49
C ASP A 807 -32.20 -2.81 16.61
N LEU A 808 -32.02 -3.79 15.73
CA LEU A 808 -30.92 -3.76 14.76
C LEU A 808 -30.98 -2.57 13.80
N ILE A 809 -32.17 -2.17 13.38
CA ILE A 809 -32.37 -0.98 12.53
C ILE A 809 -32.04 0.28 13.33
N ILE A 810 -32.48 0.39 14.58
CA ILE A 810 -32.20 1.54 15.46
C ILE A 810 -30.69 1.64 15.75
N ILE A 811 -30.04 0.52 16.07
CA ILE A 811 -28.58 0.45 16.27
C ILE A 811 -27.87 0.88 15.00
N GLY A 812 -28.31 0.38 13.84
CA GLY A 812 -27.77 0.77 12.53
C GLY A 812 -27.91 2.26 12.27
N ILE A 813 -29.10 2.82 12.40
CA ILE A 813 -29.37 4.26 12.23
C ILE A 813 -28.50 5.11 13.17
N SER A 814 -28.42 4.74 14.44
CA SER A 814 -27.60 5.45 15.43
C SER A 814 -26.11 5.38 15.09
N ALA A 815 -25.63 4.21 14.65
CA ALA A 815 -24.26 4.03 14.19
C ALA A 815 -23.97 4.82 12.91
N MET A 816 -24.95 4.94 12.00
CA MET A 816 -24.82 5.70 10.75
C MET A 816 -24.72 7.18 11.06
N TYR A 817 -25.58 7.64 11.97
CA TYR A 817 -25.56 9.00 12.48
C TYR A 817 -24.18 9.33 13.06
N TYR A 818 -23.72 8.55 14.04
CA TYR A 818 -22.39 8.70 14.64
C TYR A 818 -21.26 8.71 13.60
N SER A 819 -21.28 7.76 12.65
CA SER A 819 -20.25 7.66 11.60
C SER A 819 -20.22 8.92 10.73
N THR A 820 -21.38 9.49 10.42
CA THR A 820 -21.47 10.68 9.57
C THR A 820 -21.06 11.95 10.33
N THR A 821 -21.39 12.06 11.62
CA THR A 821 -20.84 13.10 12.52
C THR A 821 -19.32 13.07 12.54
N ARG A 822 -18.75 11.88 12.74
CA ARG A 822 -17.29 11.73 12.81
C ARG A 822 -16.63 11.99 11.48
N LEU A 823 -17.24 11.53 10.38
CA LEU A 823 -16.78 11.83 9.03
C LEU A 823 -16.66 13.34 8.80
N ALA A 824 -17.66 14.10 9.23
CA ALA A 824 -17.66 15.56 9.21
C ALA A 824 -16.54 16.20 10.05
N GLN A 825 -16.37 15.76 11.29
CA GLN A 825 -15.30 16.26 12.17
C GLN A 825 -13.90 15.94 11.61
N ILE A 826 -13.71 14.75 11.04
CA ILE A 826 -12.46 14.36 10.40
C ILE A 826 -12.20 15.20 9.15
N ALA A 827 -13.21 15.43 8.32
CA ALA A 827 -13.11 16.29 7.14
C ALA A 827 -12.73 17.73 7.52
N LEU A 828 -13.27 18.25 8.63
CA LEU A 828 -12.88 19.54 9.18
C LEU A 828 -11.41 19.55 9.64
N ALA A 829 -11.00 18.58 10.44
CA ALA A 829 -9.63 18.50 10.96
C ALA A 829 -8.60 18.30 9.84
N LEU A 830 -8.95 17.52 8.82
CA LEU A 830 -8.19 17.36 7.58
C LEU A 830 -8.02 18.71 6.91
N GLY A 831 -9.12 19.46 6.79
CA GLY A 831 -9.11 20.80 6.27
C GLY A 831 -8.18 21.78 6.96
N ILE A 832 -8.25 21.83 8.29
CA ILE A 832 -7.35 22.64 9.11
C ILE A 832 -5.90 22.27 8.82
N ASN A 833 -5.56 20.98 8.82
CA ASN A 833 -4.19 20.54 8.55
C ASN A 833 -3.71 20.89 7.14
N ILE A 834 -4.58 20.81 6.13
CA ILE A 834 -4.27 21.24 4.76
C ILE A 834 -3.94 22.73 4.74
N HIS A 835 -4.76 23.54 5.39
CA HIS A 835 -4.54 24.98 5.50
C HIS A 835 -3.23 25.29 6.24
N THR A 836 -2.95 24.65 7.38
CA THR A 836 -1.70 24.87 8.13
C THR A 836 -0.45 24.39 7.37
N ILE A 837 -0.55 23.31 6.59
CA ILE A 837 0.54 22.87 5.70
C ILE A 837 0.78 23.95 4.63
N PHE A 838 -0.29 24.50 4.06
CA PHE A 838 -0.19 25.56 3.08
C PHE A 838 0.41 26.86 3.65
N GLU A 839 -0.05 27.31 4.81
CA GLU A 839 0.48 28.49 5.49
C GLU A 839 1.99 28.36 5.74
N LEU A 840 2.46 27.17 6.13
CA LEU A 840 3.89 26.90 6.27
C LEU A 840 4.62 26.81 4.94
N GLU A 841 4.07 26.18 3.91
CA GLU A 841 4.81 25.97 2.67
C GLU A 841 4.81 27.19 1.75
N THR A 842 3.92 28.15 2.00
CA THR A 842 3.79 29.34 1.16
C THR A 842 4.82 30.42 1.47
N THR A 843 5.16 31.18 0.43
CA THR A 843 6.09 32.31 0.50
C THR A 843 5.51 33.47 1.33
N HIS A 844 6.36 34.38 1.79
CA HIS A 844 5.99 35.63 2.49
C HIS A 844 4.88 36.47 1.85
N LEU A 845 4.59 36.30 0.55
CA LEU A 845 3.49 36.96 -0.17
C LEU A 845 2.10 36.41 0.17
N TYR A 846 2.01 35.13 0.54
CA TYR A 846 0.75 34.47 0.89
C TYR A 846 0.46 34.52 2.38
N ARG A 847 1.48 34.64 3.23
CA ARG A 847 1.32 34.67 4.70
C ARG A 847 0.40 35.78 5.25
N PRO A 848 0.32 36.99 4.65
CA PRO A 848 -0.60 38.03 5.09
C PRO A 848 -2.07 37.77 4.72
N PHE A 849 -2.33 36.82 3.83
CA PHE A 849 -3.64 36.47 3.28
C PHE A 849 -4.09 35.13 3.86
#